data_AF-A0A1D3D4N6-F1
#
_entry.id   AF-A0A1D3D4N6-F1
#
_cell.length_a   1.000
_cell.length_b   1.000
_cell.length_c   1.000
_cell.angle_alpha   90.00
_cell.angle_beta   90.00
_cell.angle_gamma   90.00
#
_symmetry.space_group_name_H-M   'P 1'
#
loop_
_entity.id
_entity.type
_entity.pdbx_description
1 polymer ?
#
loop_
_entity_poly.entity_id
_entity_poly.type
_entity_poly.pdbx_seq_one_letter_code
_entity_poly.pdbx_strand_id
1 'polypeptide(L)'
;MATARPCVGIYNPEGTPVGSALMPSVFCAPLRADLVRFVCTNLAKNSRQAYGVAPNAGYQTSAESWGTGRAVSRIPRVPGGGTHRSGQAAFGNMCRGGGMFAPNKTWRRWHRKVNVTMKRHAVAAAVAATGLPALVMARGHKIDAVPELPLVVEDAVESLKKTKEAAKLLQHLGCAEELQKIRESKKLRAGRGKGRNRRCTLKKGPLVIYNSDDGICRAFRNIPGVELAHVDRLSVLTLAPGGTLGRFCVWTASAFKRLQLLYGRTDGVGTAALKKGYHLPRPVLQNADIARIINSDEVQSVVRPMLKGPPKKSQHKNLLTNRSVLLRVNPAAKNLKRNAQLAQQPGSRPYTILQKKKIAKREERKQHRMMGKKYMKEIRRAFEDKAAENMSEARQPEDRLSPVFLPPFPDSNSGADGKEEQCFDSQWPVAAQWFVQGVLSPVEGDPQISVPCSYCTRPLVPPLQMVTMEEELSPAILAARAKLRERCAKSQQLGGKGTARRKARKTHKSVVGDDKKLQLSLKRVGAASIFGVEEVFLLRADGSALHFHNPKVQAAPSANTYVITGAAEDKPNAGALLGVRGLLGGAAGALEGASINPEMLRQLQQHVESLSKKEQQKEAKEEADDDVPDLVDNFEEAAKE
;
A
#
# COMPACT_ATOMS: atom_id res chain seq x y z
N MET A 1 -6.34 28.24 17.47
CA MET A 1 -5.79 29.57 17.15
C MET A 1 -6.67 30.18 16.08
N ALA A 2 -7.12 31.42 16.25
CA ALA A 2 -7.70 32.15 15.13
C ALA A 2 -6.59 32.39 14.08
N THR A 3 -6.77 31.85 12.87
CA THR A 3 -5.89 32.13 11.71
C THR A 3 -6.15 33.52 11.11
N ALA A 4 -6.70 34.42 11.92
CA ALA A 4 -7.33 35.65 11.48
C ALA A 4 -7.05 36.73 12.52
N ARG A 5 -6.53 37.87 12.07
CA ARG A 5 -6.41 39.09 12.90
C ARG A 5 -7.81 39.54 13.35
N PRO A 6 -7.97 40.16 14.53
CA PRO A 6 -9.26 40.71 14.96
C PRO A 6 -9.72 41.86 14.07
N CYS A 7 -8.80 42.74 13.68
CA CYS A 7 -9.06 43.88 12.79
C CYS A 7 -8.14 43.85 11.57
N VAL A 8 -8.57 44.52 10.50
CA VAL A 8 -7.86 44.72 9.23
C VAL A 8 -7.93 46.20 8.86
N GLY A 9 -6.88 46.77 8.31
CA GLY A 9 -6.86 48.14 7.81
C GLY A 9 -7.71 48.33 6.55
N ILE A 10 -8.21 49.54 6.36
CA ILE A 10 -8.90 49.98 5.14
C ILE A 10 -7.99 50.99 4.46
N TYR A 11 -7.62 50.72 3.21
CA TYR A 11 -6.76 51.59 2.41
C TYR A 11 -7.56 52.52 1.51
N ASN A 12 -7.03 53.72 1.31
CA ASN A 12 -7.48 54.68 0.31
C ASN A 12 -6.99 54.29 -1.10
N PRO A 13 -7.55 54.89 -2.17
CA PRO A 13 -7.09 54.69 -3.55
C PRO A 13 -5.59 55.02 -3.77
N GLU A 14 -4.98 55.79 -2.87
CA GLU A 14 -3.57 56.18 -2.88
C GLU A 14 -2.63 55.19 -2.13
N GLY A 15 -3.19 54.17 -1.48
CA GLY A 15 -2.43 53.16 -0.74
C GLY A 15 -2.13 53.50 0.73
N THR A 16 -2.66 54.60 1.25
CA THR A 16 -2.57 55.00 2.66
C THR A 16 -3.69 54.36 3.50
N PRO A 17 -3.43 53.93 4.75
CA PRO A 17 -4.46 53.41 5.65
C PRO A 17 -5.29 54.56 6.26
N VAL A 18 -6.62 54.42 6.25
CA VAL A 18 -7.55 55.47 6.76
C VAL A 18 -8.51 54.99 7.85
N GLY A 19 -8.77 53.68 7.92
CA GLY A 19 -9.61 53.11 8.97
C GLY A 19 -9.30 51.66 9.25
N SER A 20 -10.13 51.02 10.07
CA SER A 20 -10.09 49.57 10.27
C SER A 20 -11.48 48.94 10.26
N ALA A 21 -11.55 47.67 9.91
CA ALA A 21 -12.74 46.85 9.95
C ALA A 21 -12.49 45.58 10.78
N LEU A 22 -13.51 45.15 11.53
CA LEU A 22 -13.50 43.84 12.19
C LEU A 22 -13.45 42.73 11.13
N MET A 23 -12.60 41.72 11.33
CA MET A 23 -12.48 40.58 10.45
C MET A 23 -13.74 39.71 10.46
N PRO A 24 -14.36 39.41 9.29
CA PRO A 24 -15.46 38.46 9.20
C PRO A 24 -15.06 37.05 9.63
N SER A 25 -15.96 36.37 10.35
CA SER A 25 -15.76 35.02 10.89
C SER A 25 -15.39 33.96 9.82
N VAL A 26 -15.68 34.24 8.55
CA VAL A 26 -15.32 33.41 7.38
C VAL A 26 -13.83 33.12 7.31
N PHE A 27 -12.98 34.05 7.73
CA PHE A 27 -11.52 33.88 7.67
C PHE A 27 -10.97 32.88 8.71
N CYS A 28 -11.79 32.47 9.68
CA CYS A 28 -11.52 31.38 10.61
C CYS A 28 -12.03 30.01 10.11
N ALA A 29 -12.61 29.92 8.90
CA ALA A 29 -13.13 28.67 8.38
C ALA A 29 -12.00 27.66 8.05
N PRO A 30 -12.19 26.35 8.31
CA PRO A 30 -11.17 25.32 8.06
C PRO A 30 -10.75 25.24 6.58
N LEU A 31 -9.44 25.24 6.36
CA LEU A 31 -8.80 25.19 5.05
C LEU A 31 -8.91 23.79 4.42
N ARG A 32 -9.98 23.55 3.66
CA ARG A 32 -10.28 22.26 3.02
C ARG A 32 -9.95 22.21 1.53
N ALA A 33 -8.67 21.99 1.21
CA ALA A 33 -8.19 21.86 -0.18
C ALA A 33 -8.81 20.66 -0.92
N ASP A 34 -9.08 19.56 -0.21
CA ASP A 34 -9.78 18.36 -0.69
C ASP A 34 -11.17 18.71 -1.25
N LEU A 35 -11.95 19.43 -0.45
CA LEU A 35 -13.34 19.77 -0.71
C LEU A 35 -13.40 20.82 -1.83
N VAL A 36 -12.55 21.84 -1.78
CA VAL A 36 -12.45 22.87 -2.82
C VAL A 36 -12.07 22.26 -4.17
N ARG A 37 -11.09 21.35 -4.22
CA ARG A 37 -10.70 20.66 -5.46
C ARG A 37 -11.84 19.78 -6.00
N PHE A 38 -12.54 19.04 -5.14
CA PHE A 38 -13.71 18.24 -5.53
C PHE A 38 -14.84 19.10 -6.11
N VAL A 39 -15.22 20.16 -5.40
CA VAL A 39 -16.30 21.07 -5.80
C VAL A 39 -15.94 21.82 -7.08
N CYS A 40 -14.73 22.39 -7.17
CA CYS A 40 -14.24 23.08 -8.38
C CYS A 40 -14.24 22.14 -9.59
N THR A 41 -13.73 20.91 -9.43
CA THR A 41 -13.70 19.91 -10.53
C THR A 41 -15.10 19.54 -11.02
N ASN A 42 -16.11 19.49 -10.14
CA ASN A 42 -17.48 19.16 -10.52
C ASN A 42 -18.26 20.37 -11.07
N LEU A 43 -18.04 21.58 -10.53
CA LEU A 43 -18.62 22.81 -11.08
C LEU A 43 -18.05 23.15 -12.47
N ALA A 44 -16.75 22.97 -12.69
CA ALA A 44 -16.10 23.21 -14.00
C ALA A 44 -16.59 22.24 -15.10
N LYS A 45 -17.23 21.11 -14.74
CA LYS A 45 -17.89 20.24 -15.72
C LYS A 45 -19.20 20.84 -16.25
N ASN A 46 -19.85 21.74 -15.50
CA ASN A 46 -21.17 22.28 -15.83
C ASN A 46 -21.12 23.35 -16.93
N SER A 47 -19.99 24.01 -17.15
CA SER A 47 -19.78 24.98 -18.23
C SER A 47 -19.37 24.34 -19.56
N ARG A 48 -19.38 23.00 -19.66
CA ARG A 48 -19.02 22.28 -20.88
C ARG A 48 -20.24 22.14 -21.79
N GLN A 49 -20.13 22.65 -23.01
CA GLN A 49 -21.08 22.37 -24.07
C GLN A 49 -21.00 20.89 -24.47
N ALA A 50 -22.15 20.27 -24.73
CA ALA A 50 -22.24 18.91 -25.24
C ALA A 50 -21.65 18.83 -26.64
N TYR A 51 -20.96 17.74 -26.95
CA TYR A 51 -20.50 17.44 -28.31
C TYR A 51 -20.68 15.95 -28.61
N GLY A 52 -20.95 15.65 -29.87
CA GLY A 52 -21.11 14.29 -30.36
C GLY A 52 -20.61 14.14 -31.79
N VAL A 53 -20.62 12.90 -32.29
CA VAL A 53 -20.48 12.59 -33.71
C VAL A 53 -21.88 12.46 -34.31
N ALA A 54 -22.08 12.82 -35.58
CA ALA A 54 -23.36 12.62 -36.26
C ALA A 54 -23.80 11.13 -36.17
N PRO A 55 -25.08 10.82 -35.91
CA PRO A 55 -25.50 9.46 -35.54
C PRO A 55 -25.16 8.37 -36.55
N ASN A 56 -25.18 8.69 -37.84
CA ASN A 56 -24.95 7.83 -38.99
C ASN A 56 -23.56 8.02 -39.65
N ALA A 57 -22.63 8.74 -39.01
CA ALA A 57 -21.31 9.02 -39.58
C ALA A 57 -20.52 7.73 -39.88
N GLY A 58 -20.14 7.54 -41.14
CA GLY A 58 -19.43 6.34 -41.61
C GLY A 58 -20.33 5.13 -41.90
N TYR A 59 -21.66 5.29 -41.80
CA TYR A 59 -22.66 4.23 -42.03
C TYR A 59 -23.68 4.58 -43.15
N GLN A 60 -23.43 5.64 -43.93
CA GLN A 60 -24.31 6.09 -45.03
C GLN A 60 -24.10 5.36 -46.37
N THR A 61 -23.10 4.47 -46.47
CA THR A 61 -22.80 3.69 -47.68
C THR A 61 -23.60 2.40 -47.72
N SER A 62 -24.16 1.99 -48.85
CA SER A 62 -24.85 0.69 -49.04
C SER A 62 -23.89 -0.50 -49.11
N ALA A 63 -22.99 -0.64 -48.14
CA ALA A 63 -21.88 -1.59 -48.18
C ALA A 63 -22.25 -2.96 -47.58
N GLU A 64 -21.89 -4.03 -48.27
CA GLU A 64 -22.25 -5.41 -47.91
C GLU A 64 -21.03 -6.34 -47.95
N SER A 65 -21.04 -7.42 -47.16
CA SER A 65 -19.93 -8.37 -47.15
C SER A 65 -20.00 -9.30 -48.35
N TRP A 66 -18.94 -9.35 -49.16
CA TRP A 66 -18.84 -10.30 -50.27
C TRP A 66 -18.64 -11.76 -49.84
N GLY A 67 -18.62 -12.04 -48.53
CA GLY A 67 -18.48 -13.39 -47.99
C GLY A 67 -17.06 -13.98 -48.11
N THR A 68 -17.01 -15.30 -48.26
CA THR A 68 -15.78 -16.10 -48.47
C THR A 68 -15.49 -16.34 -49.95
N GLY A 69 -14.36 -16.99 -50.26
CA GLY A 69 -14.06 -17.45 -51.63
C GLY A 69 -13.49 -16.40 -52.59
N ARG A 70 -13.25 -15.16 -52.15
CA ARG A 70 -12.74 -14.06 -52.99
C ARG A 70 -11.33 -13.56 -52.61
N ALA A 71 -10.52 -14.38 -51.94
CA ALA A 71 -9.17 -14.06 -51.47
C ALA A 71 -9.03 -12.76 -50.63
N VAL A 72 -10.13 -12.29 -50.01
CA VAL A 72 -10.26 -10.97 -49.40
C VAL A 72 -11.01 -11.07 -48.06
N SER A 73 -10.78 -10.12 -47.14
CA SER A 73 -11.43 -10.10 -45.83
C SER A 73 -12.95 -9.86 -45.89
N ARG A 74 -13.69 -10.55 -45.01
CA ARG A 74 -15.17 -10.53 -44.89
C ARG A 74 -15.79 -9.22 -44.38
N ILE A 75 -15.06 -8.11 -44.41
CA ILE A 75 -15.57 -6.79 -44.01
C ILE A 75 -16.52 -6.27 -45.11
N PRO A 76 -17.64 -5.60 -44.77
CA PRO A 76 -18.53 -4.98 -45.75
C PRO A 76 -17.80 -4.04 -46.72
N ARG A 77 -18.16 -4.10 -48.01
CA ARG A 77 -17.54 -3.39 -49.13
C ARG A 77 -18.58 -2.60 -49.91
N VAL A 78 -18.17 -1.43 -50.40
CA VAL A 78 -19.04 -0.59 -51.23
C VAL A 78 -19.28 -1.30 -52.57
N PRO A 79 -20.54 -1.47 -53.02
CA PRO A 79 -20.88 -2.14 -54.28
C PRO A 79 -20.58 -1.27 -55.50
N GLY A 80 -20.86 -1.82 -56.69
CA GLY A 80 -20.66 -1.15 -57.99
C GLY A 80 -19.23 -1.23 -58.51
N GLY A 81 -18.95 -0.44 -59.55
CA GLY A 81 -17.64 -0.35 -60.21
C GLY A 81 -17.33 1.09 -60.66
N GLY A 82 -16.28 1.26 -61.48
CA GLY A 82 -15.90 2.54 -62.10
C GLY A 82 -15.26 3.58 -61.16
N THR A 83 -15.64 3.63 -59.88
CA THR A 83 -15.06 4.58 -58.92
C THR A 83 -13.94 3.95 -58.08
N HIS A 84 -12.97 4.76 -57.64
CA HIS A 84 -11.95 4.32 -56.67
C HIS A 84 -12.53 3.88 -55.32
N ARG A 85 -13.78 4.23 -55.00
CA ARG A 85 -14.43 3.86 -53.72
C ARG A 85 -15.12 2.48 -53.79
N SER A 86 -15.53 2.05 -54.98
CA SER A 86 -16.11 0.72 -55.21
C SER A 86 -15.13 -0.39 -54.79
N GLY A 87 -15.65 -1.46 -54.18
CA GLY A 87 -14.86 -2.57 -53.64
C GLY A 87 -14.05 -2.27 -52.37
N GLN A 88 -13.94 -1.01 -51.94
CA GLN A 88 -13.28 -0.66 -50.67
C GLN A 88 -14.12 -1.08 -49.46
N ALA A 89 -13.44 -1.41 -48.36
CA ALA A 89 -14.07 -1.71 -47.09
C ALA A 89 -14.72 -0.46 -46.45
N ALA A 90 -15.86 -0.66 -45.77
CA ALA A 90 -16.68 0.36 -45.15
C ALA A 90 -17.20 -0.09 -43.77
N PHE A 91 -17.95 0.79 -43.09
CA PHE A 91 -18.57 0.63 -41.76
C PHE A 91 -17.62 0.39 -40.56
N GLY A 92 -16.63 -0.49 -40.70
CA GLY A 92 -15.73 -0.88 -39.62
C GLY A 92 -14.86 0.27 -39.12
N ASN A 93 -14.58 0.29 -37.82
CA ASN A 93 -13.72 1.30 -37.16
C ASN A 93 -12.25 1.25 -37.61
N MET A 94 -11.83 0.15 -38.24
CA MET A 94 -10.53 0.00 -38.90
C MET A 94 -10.50 0.51 -40.34
N CYS A 95 -11.65 0.83 -40.93
CA CYS A 95 -11.76 1.21 -42.34
C CYS A 95 -11.65 2.73 -42.53
N ARG A 96 -10.98 3.17 -43.61
CA ARG A 96 -10.95 4.58 -44.00
C ARG A 96 -12.38 5.05 -44.33
N GLY A 97 -12.85 6.06 -43.60
CA GLY A 97 -14.23 6.57 -43.70
C GLY A 97 -15.29 5.72 -43.01
N GLY A 98 -14.91 4.66 -42.28
CA GLY A 98 -15.83 3.88 -41.44
C GLY A 98 -16.18 4.57 -40.13
N GLY A 99 -17.17 4.02 -39.40
CA GLY A 99 -17.67 4.58 -38.16
C GLY A 99 -16.71 4.40 -36.98
N MET A 100 -16.57 5.43 -36.15
CA MET A 100 -15.76 5.33 -34.92
C MET A 100 -16.44 4.39 -33.91
N PHE A 101 -15.68 3.45 -33.33
CA PHE A 101 -16.17 2.62 -32.23
C PHE A 101 -16.62 3.47 -31.03
N ALA A 102 -17.79 3.14 -30.46
CA ALA A 102 -18.43 3.88 -29.36
C ALA A 102 -18.46 5.41 -29.62
N PRO A 103 -19.17 5.87 -30.67
CA PRO A 103 -19.13 7.27 -31.08
C PRO A 103 -19.67 8.18 -29.98
N ASN A 104 -19.06 9.35 -29.78
CA ASN A 104 -19.47 10.30 -28.73
C ASN A 104 -20.96 10.66 -28.92
N LYS A 105 -21.80 10.33 -27.93
CA LYS A 105 -23.23 10.66 -27.91
C LYS A 105 -23.46 11.94 -27.10
N THR A 106 -24.44 12.73 -27.53
CA THR A 106 -24.83 14.00 -26.87
C THR A 106 -25.34 13.79 -25.45
N TRP A 107 -26.06 12.70 -25.18
CA TRP A 107 -26.61 12.32 -23.87
C TRP A 107 -25.58 11.86 -22.83
N ARG A 108 -24.28 11.95 -23.11
CA ARG A 108 -23.23 11.77 -22.09
C ARG A 108 -23.54 12.70 -20.91
N ARG A 109 -23.47 12.20 -19.67
CA ARG A 109 -23.70 13.04 -18.47
C ARG A 109 -22.59 14.10 -18.32
N TRP A 110 -22.75 15.28 -18.94
CA TRP A 110 -21.81 16.40 -18.88
C TRP A 110 -21.84 17.07 -17.50
N HIS A 111 -23.03 17.45 -17.05
CA HIS A 111 -23.24 18.19 -15.81
C HIS A 111 -23.14 17.29 -14.56
N ARG A 112 -22.86 17.91 -13.42
CA ARG A 112 -22.82 17.33 -12.07
C ARG A 112 -23.57 18.23 -11.09
N LYS A 113 -24.62 17.69 -10.46
CA LYS A 113 -25.23 18.26 -9.26
C LYS A 113 -24.20 18.14 -8.13
N VAL A 114 -23.98 19.23 -7.41
CA VAL A 114 -23.11 19.31 -6.23
C VAL A 114 -23.95 19.90 -5.11
N ASN A 115 -23.87 19.33 -3.91
CA ASN A 115 -24.69 19.73 -2.77
C ASN A 115 -24.43 21.20 -2.39
N VAL A 116 -25.48 21.95 -2.08
CA VAL A 116 -25.39 23.40 -1.82
C VAL A 116 -24.48 23.67 -0.61
N THR A 117 -24.61 22.89 0.45
CA THR A 117 -23.76 22.98 1.65
C THR A 117 -22.28 22.78 1.32
N MET A 118 -21.93 21.78 0.50
CA MET A 118 -20.55 21.59 0.03
C MET A 118 -20.04 22.78 -0.79
N LYS A 119 -20.88 23.38 -1.65
CA LYS A 119 -20.48 24.62 -2.36
C LYS A 119 -20.22 25.76 -1.38
N ARG A 120 -21.09 25.96 -0.39
CA ARG A 120 -20.95 27.03 0.62
C ARG A 120 -19.68 26.86 1.46
N HIS A 121 -19.38 25.64 1.91
CA HIS A 121 -18.13 25.32 2.61
C HIS A 121 -16.88 25.48 1.73
N ALA A 122 -16.97 25.12 0.43
CA ALA A 122 -15.89 25.36 -0.52
C ALA A 122 -15.60 26.85 -0.71
N VAL A 123 -16.63 27.69 -0.80
CA VAL A 123 -16.44 29.15 -0.88
C VAL A 123 -15.85 29.69 0.42
N ALA A 124 -16.36 29.27 1.59
CA ALA A 124 -15.82 29.70 2.89
C ALA A 124 -14.32 29.35 3.04
N ALA A 125 -13.92 28.10 2.76
CA ALA A 125 -12.51 27.69 2.79
C ALA A 125 -11.65 28.41 1.75
N ALA A 126 -12.21 28.73 0.57
CA ALA A 126 -11.52 29.50 -0.45
C ALA A 126 -11.32 30.98 -0.04
N VAL A 127 -12.30 31.60 0.64
CA VAL A 127 -12.21 32.95 1.21
C VAL A 127 -11.20 32.99 2.36
N ALA A 128 -11.25 32.04 3.30
CA ALA A 128 -10.27 31.96 4.39
C ALA A 128 -8.82 31.92 3.88
N ALA A 129 -8.58 31.17 2.80
CA ALA A 129 -7.27 31.10 2.17
C ALA A 129 -6.77 32.41 1.51
N THR A 130 -7.64 33.39 1.24
CA THR A 130 -7.21 34.69 0.66
C THR A 130 -6.59 35.62 1.70
N GLY A 131 -6.89 35.41 2.99
CA GLY A 131 -6.31 36.17 4.10
C GLY A 131 -4.94 35.68 4.57
N LEU A 132 -4.40 34.61 3.98
CA LEU A 132 -3.14 33.99 4.41
C LEU A 132 -2.03 34.23 3.38
N PRO A 133 -1.04 35.11 3.66
CA PRO A 133 0.06 35.41 2.73
C PRO A 133 0.78 34.16 2.21
N ALA A 134 1.06 33.19 3.09
CA ALA A 134 1.72 31.94 2.72
C ALA A 134 0.98 31.16 1.62
N LEU A 135 -0.36 31.11 1.65
CA LEU A 135 -1.15 30.43 0.60
C LEU A 135 -1.21 31.24 -0.68
N VAL A 136 -1.26 32.58 -0.58
CA VAL A 136 -1.30 33.48 -1.75
C VAL A 136 0.05 33.49 -2.49
N MET A 137 1.16 33.49 -1.76
CA MET A 137 2.51 33.28 -2.31
C MET A 137 2.68 31.86 -2.87
N ALA A 138 2.24 30.81 -2.16
CA ALA A 138 2.36 29.43 -2.64
C ALA A 138 1.52 29.15 -3.90
N ARG A 139 0.38 29.84 -4.07
CA ARG A 139 -0.37 29.85 -5.35
C ARG A 139 0.40 30.52 -6.48
N GLY A 140 1.40 31.33 -6.15
CA GLY A 140 2.30 32.00 -7.08
C GLY A 140 1.84 33.39 -7.49
N HIS A 141 1.16 34.15 -6.62
CA HIS A 141 0.97 35.60 -6.79
C HIS A 141 2.21 36.37 -6.29
N LYS A 142 2.50 37.53 -6.88
CA LYS A 142 3.51 38.47 -6.38
C LYS A 142 2.83 39.48 -5.45
N ILE A 143 3.15 39.41 -4.16
CA ILE A 143 2.53 40.23 -3.11
C ILE A 143 3.56 40.86 -2.18
N ASP A 144 4.83 40.89 -2.60
CA ASP A 144 5.97 41.24 -1.73
C ASP A 144 5.92 42.72 -1.28
N ALA A 145 5.26 43.58 -2.07
CA ALA A 145 5.03 45.00 -1.77
C ALA A 145 3.58 45.33 -1.33
N VAL A 146 2.72 44.32 -1.11
CA VAL A 146 1.33 44.52 -0.64
C VAL A 146 1.34 44.70 0.89
N PRO A 147 0.70 45.74 1.45
CA PRO A 147 0.88 46.10 2.86
C PRO A 147 0.29 45.08 3.83
N GLU A 148 -0.88 44.49 3.51
CA GLU A 148 -1.43 43.37 4.30
C GLU A 148 -2.41 42.49 3.51
N LEU A 149 -2.82 41.38 4.14
CA LEU A 149 -3.89 40.49 3.67
C LEU A 149 -4.84 40.13 4.83
N PRO A 150 -6.17 40.02 4.59
CA PRO A 150 -6.89 40.34 3.34
C PRO A 150 -6.81 41.84 3.02
N LEU A 151 -6.62 42.20 1.76
CA LEU A 151 -6.51 43.61 1.38
C LEU A 151 -7.91 44.24 1.24
N VAL A 152 -8.22 45.24 2.09
CA VAL A 152 -9.51 45.96 2.09
C VAL A 152 -9.29 47.41 1.68
N VAL A 153 -10.13 47.92 0.80
CA VAL A 153 -10.04 49.28 0.22
C VAL A 153 -11.37 50.01 0.45
N GLU A 154 -11.33 51.32 0.53
CA GLU A 154 -12.49 52.19 0.74
C GLU A 154 -13.58 51.99 -0.33
N ASP A 155 -14.85 52.19 0.06
CA ASP A 155 -16.01 52.06 -0.83
C ASP A 155 -16.04 53.09 -1.98
N ALA A 156 -15.28 54.20 -1.87
CA ALA A 156 -15.07 55.16 -2.95
C ALA A 156 -14.59 54.49 -4.26
N VAL A 157 -13.90 53.35 -4.16
CA VAL A 157 -13.41 52.55 -5.30
C VAL A 157 -14.55 51.97 -6.16
N GLU A 158 -15.76 51.78 -5.62
CA GLU A 158 -16.92 51.29 -6.38
C GLU A 158 -17.37 52.28 -7.46
N SER A 159 -17.12 53.58 -7.23
CA SER A 159 -17.47 54.68 -8.14
C SER A 159 -16.48 54.91 -9.30
N LEU A 160 -15.32 54.22 -9.32
CA LEU A 160 -14.30 54.41 -10.34
C LEU A 160 -14.81 54.02 -11.73
N LYS A 161 -14.67 54.93 -12.70
CA LYS A 161 -15.16 54.76 -14.08
C LYS A 161 -14.07 54.53 -15.11
N LYS A 162 -12.84 55.04 -14.91
CA LYS A 162 -11.76 54.91 -15.90
C LYS A 162 -10.77 53.79 -15.56
N THR A 163 -10.38 53.02 -16.57
CA THR A 163 -9.36 51.96 -16.47
C THR A 163 -7.99 52.48 -16.02
N LYS A 164 -7.65 53.74 -16.37
CA LYS A 164 -6.40 54.40 -15.93
C LYS A 164 -6.36 54.62 -14.42
N GLU A 165 -7.49 54.99 -13.81
CA GLU A 165 -7.63 55.20 -12.36
C GLU A 165 -7.53 53.85 -11.63
N ALA A 166 -8.27 52.83 -12.09
CA ALA A 166 -8.20 51.47 -11.55
C ALA A 166 -6.80 50.83 -11.66
N ALA A 167 -6.06 51.08 -12.74
CA ALA A 167 -4.69 50.61 -12.90
C ALA A 167 -3.71 51.32 -11.94
N LYS A 168 -3.84 52.63 -11.76
CA LYS A 168 -3.07 53.40 -10.76
C LYS A 168 -3.31 52.88 -9.35
N LEU A 169 -4.58 52.70 -8.95
CA LEU A 169 -4.95 52.17 -7.64
C LEU A 169 -4.25 50.83 -7.34
N LEU A 170 -4.23 49.89 -8.29
CA LEU A 170 -3.52 48.63 -8.11
C LEU A 170 -1.99 48.81 -8.02
N GLN A 171 -1.41 49.82 -8.65
CA GLN A 171 0.01 50.14 -8.50
C GLN A 171 0.31 50.73 -7.10
N HIS A 172 -0.53 51.64 -6.61
CA HIS A 172 -0.42 52.21 -5.25
C HIS A 172 -0.59 51.14 -4.16
N LEU A 173 -1.46 50.15 -4.37
CA LEU A 173 -1.62 48.98 -3.48
C LEU A 173 -0.52 47.91 -3.65
N GLY A 174 0.65 48.24 -4.22
CA GLY A 174 1.80 47.34 -4.33
C GLY A 174 1.67 46.20 -5.35
N CYS A 175 0.63 46.19 -6.19
CA CYS A 175 0.36 45.08 -7.15
C CYS A 175 1.08 45.24 -8.50
N ALA A 176 2.05 46.16 -8.62
CA ALA A 176 2.72 46.49 -9.88
C ALA A 176 3.43 45.28 -10.52
N GLU A 177 4.22 44.52 -9.74
CA GLU A 177 4.90 43.30 -10.23
C GLU A 177 3.92 42.24 -10.72
N GLU A 178 2.81 42.03 -10.00
CA GLU A 178 1.80 41.04 -10.36
C GLU A 178 1.13 41.42 -11.69
N LEU A 179 0.78 42.70 -11.88
CA LEU A 179 0.22 43.20 -13.14
C LEU A 179 1.20 43.05 -14.31
N GLN A 180 2.48 43.38 -14.11
CA GLN A 180 3.53 43.20 -15.12
C GLN A 180 3.66 41.72 -15.53
N LYS A 181 3.82 40.83 -14.54
CA LYS A 181 3.89 39.38 -14.72
C LYS A 181 2.66 38.78 -15.43
N ILE A 182 1.47 39.34 -15.23
CA ILE A 182 0.27 38.93 -15.97
C ILE A 182 0.32 39.42 -17.42
N ARG A 183 0.74 40.67 -17.66
CA ARG A 183 0.90 41.25 -19.00
C ARG A 183 1.89 40.42 -19.85
N GLU A 184 3.04 40.07 -19.28
CA GLU A 184 4.06 39.20 -19.88
C GLU A 184 3.59 37.75 -20.08
N SER A 185 2.62 37.28 -19.29
CA SER A 185 2.09 35.90 -19.41
C SER A 185 1.26 35.65 -20.67
N LYS A 186 0.90 36.69 -21.43
CA LYS A 186 0.02 36.62 -22.61
C LYS A 186 0.71 35.95 -23.80
N LYS A 187 0.79 34.62 -23.78
CA LYS A 187 1.43 33.80 -24.82
C LYS A 187 0.41 33.06 -25.69
N LEU A 188 0.79 32.74 -26.94
CA LEU A 188 -0.01 31.91 -27.84
C LEU A 188 -0.15 30.49 -27.25
N ARG A 189 -1.37 29.96 -27.23
CA ARG A 189 -1.66 28.62 -26.69
C ARG A 189 -1.09 27.54 -27.62
N ALA A 190 -0.41 26.56 -27.06
CA ALA A 190 0.07 25.39 -27.80
C ALA A 190 -1.10 24.50 -28.33
N GLY A 191 -0.84 23.79 -29.44
CA GLY A 191 -1.77 22.80 -30.01
C GLY A 191 -3.05 23.36 -30.64
N ARG A 192 -4.05 22.48 -30.83
CA ARG A 192 -5.30 22.74 -31.58
C ARG A 192 -6.27 23.75 -30.93
N GLY A 193 -5.90 24.37 -29.80
CA GLY A 193 -6.72 25.42 -29.16
C GLY A 193 -6.79 26.72 -29.97
N LYS A 194 -5.74 27.02 -30.76
CA LYS A 194 -5.62 28.28 -31.52
C LYS A 194 -6.79 28.50 -32.50
N GLY A 195 -7.14 27.49 -33.28
CA GLY A 195 -8.27 27.50 -34.21
C GLY A 195 -9.64 27.25 -33.58
N ARG A 196 -9.77 27.30 -32.24
CA ARG A 196 -11.02 27.09 -31.50
C ARG A 196 -11.28 28.25 -30.53
N ASN A 197 -11.13 29.48 -31.04
CA ASN A 197 -11.29 30.77 -30.36
C ASN A 197 -10.56 30.88 -29.01
N ARG A 198 -9.46 30.12 -28.86
CA ARG A 198 -8.64 30.03 -27.63
C ARG A 198 -7.17 30.29 -27.98
N ARG A 199 -6.93 31.37 -28.73
CA ARG A 199 -5.61 31.74 -29.29
C ARG A 199 -4.55 32.01 -28.21
N CYS A 200 -4.90 32.67 -27.11
CA CYS A 200 -3.94 33.03 -26.05
C CYS A 200 -4.29 32.43 -24.67
N THR A 201 -3.27 32.27 -23.83
CA THR A 201 -3.37 31.99 -22.39
C THR A 201 -2.96 33.23 -21.59
N LEU A 202 -3.59 33.43 -20.42
CA LEU A 202 -3.25 34.46 -19.45
C LEU A 202 -3.22 33.82 -18.05
N LYS A 203 -2.33 34.29 -17.18
CA LYS A 203 -2.39 34.00 -15.74
C LYS A 203 -3.62 34.69 -15.11
N LYS A 204 -4.09 34.17 -13.98
CA LYS A 204 -5.15 34.78 -13.16
C LYS A 204 -4.50 35.68 -12.13
N GLY A 205 -4.86 36.97 -12.13
CA GLY A 205 -4.37 37.98 -11.22
C GLY A 205 -5.31 38.26 -10.06
N PRO A 206 -5.29 39.50 -9.54
CA PRO A 206 -6.22 39.97 -8.50
C PRO A 206 -7.68 39.63 -8.82
N LEU A 207 -8.46 39.34 -7.79
CA LEU A 207 -9.92 39.29 -7.83
C LEU A 207 -10.46 40.47 -7.02
N VAL A 208 -11.10 41.43 -7.68
CA VAL A 208 -11.75 42.57 -7.03
C VAL A 208 -13.16 42.17 -6.60
N ILE A 209 -13.46 42.30 -5.32
CA ILE A 209 -14.72 41.88 -4.71
C ILE A 209 -15.44 43.09 -4.14
N TYR A 210 -16.65 43.31 -4.63
CA TYR A 210 -17.40 44.54 -4.47
C TYR A 210 -18.86 44.26 -4.09
N ASN A 211 -19.53 45.26 -3.51
CA ASN A 211 -20.92 45.21 -3.09
C ASN A 211 -21.86 45.86 -4.12
N SER A 212 -21.49 47.02 -4.66
CA SER A 212 -22.30 47.84 -5.59
C SER A 212 -21.52 48.08 -6.90
N ASP A 213 -22.21 48.16 -8.05
CA ASP A 213 -21.57 48.45 -9.35
C ASP A 213 -21.91 49.85 -9.87
N ASP A 214 -21.27 50.86 -9.28
CA ASP A 214 -21.44 52.27 -9.67
C ASP A 214 -20.44 52.73 -10.77
N GLY A 215 -19.65 51.77 -11.28
CA GLY A 215 -18.61 52.00 -12.28
C GLY A 215 -17.52 50.93 -12.29
N ILE A 216 -17.27 50.30 -11.13
CA ILE A 216 -16.16 49.37 -10.92
C ILE A 216 -16.05 48.25 -11.96
N CYS A 217 -17.16 47.64 -12.39
CA CYS A 217 -17.12 46.63 -13.45
C CYS A 217 -16.64 47.19 -14.79
N ARG A 218 -16.90 48.46 -15.11
CA ARG A 218 -16.43 49.11 -16.33
C ARG A 218 -14.94 49.45 -16.24
N ALA A 219 -14.47 49.90 -15.07
CA ALA A 219 -13.07 50.30 -14.86
C ALA A 219 -12.09 49.11 -14.84
N PHE A 220 -12.42 48.01 -14.15
CA PHE A 220 -11.46 46.90 -13.97
C PHE A 220 -11.53 45.80 -15.06
N ARG A 221 -12.65 45.62 -15.77
CA ARG A 221 -12.87 44.46 -16.70
C ARG A 221 -11.84 44.29 -17.81
N ASN A 222 -11.16 45.37 -18.22
CA ASN A 222 -10.20 45.35 -19.33
C ASN A 222 -8.74 45.25 -18.86
N ILE A 223 -8.49 45.24 -17.55
CA ILE A 223 -7.13 45.06 -17.01
C ILE A 223 -6.75 43.58 -17.17
N PRO A 224 -5.60 43.24 -17.80
CA PRO A 224 -5.25 41.85 -18.09
C PRO A 224 -5.25 40.96 -16.84
N GLY A 225 -6.06 39.89 -16.89
CA GLY A 225 -6.11 38.83 -15.86
C GLY A 225 -6.69 39.22 -14.51
N VAL A 226 -7.07 40.49 -14.29
CA VAL A 226 -7.95 40.90 -13.20
C VAL A 226 -9.35 40.39 -13.49
N GLU A 227 -10.06 39.94 -12.44
CA GLU A 227 -11.47 39.59 -12.53
C GLU A 227 -12.25 40.31 -11.42
N LEU A 228 -13.56 40.44 -11.59
CA LEU A 228 -14.45 40.97 -10.55
C LEU A 228 -15.43 39.89 -10.07
N ALA A 229 -15.88 40.00 -8.82
CA ALA A 229 -17.01 39.23 -8.31
C ALA A 229 -17.82 40.02 -7.27
N HIS A 230 -19.14 40.03 -7.42
CA HIS A 230 -20.06 40.56 -6.42
C HIS A 230 -20.16 39.63 -5.20
N VAL A 231 -20.17 40.17 -3.97
CA VAL A 231 -20.07 39.36 -2.73
C VAL A 231 -21.12 38.25 -2.61
N ASP A 232 -22.39 38.57 -2.88
CA ASP A 232 -23.49 37.58 -2.81
C ASP A 232 -23.34 36.43 -3.83
N ARG A 233 -22.59 36.65 -4.91
CA ARG A 233 -22.46 35.73 -6.06
C ARG A 233 -21.05 35.13 -6.16
N LEU A 234 -20.30 35.09 -5.05
CA LEU A 234 -18.98 34.49 -4.97
C LEU A 234 -18.96 33.01 -5.38
N SER A 235 -18.06 32.67 -6.30
CA SER A 235 -17.92 31.34 -6.89
C SER A 235 -16.58 30.72 -6.53
N VAL A 236 -16.57 29.42 -6.24
CA VAL A 236 -15.33 28.64 -6.06
C VAL A 236 -14.46 28.70 -7.32
N LEU A 237 -15.05 28.84 -8.51
CA LEU A 237 -14.30 28.90 -9.77
C LEU A 237 -13.48 30.19 -9.93
N THR A 238 -13.92 31.30 -9.32
CA THR A 238 -13.20 32.59 -9.34
C THR A 238 -12.23 32.69 -8.15
N LEU A 239 -12.64 32.28 -6.95
CA LEU A 239 -11.79 32.30 -5.76
C LEU A 239 -10.68 31.25 -5.76
N ALA A 240 -10.92 30.06 -6.32
CA ALA A 240 -9.95 28.97 -6.42
C ALA A 240 -9.80 28.46 -7.87
N PRO A 241 -9.29 29.26 -8.82
CA PRO A 241 -9.17 28.86 -10.22
C PRO A 241 -8.27 27.64 -10.38
N GLY A 242 -8.84 26.54 -10.93
CA GLY A 242 -8.15 25.25 -11.05
C GLY A 242 -8.22 24.36 -9.81
N GLY A 243 -8.93 24.78 -8.77
CA GLY A 243 -9.02 24.06 -7.49
C GLY A 243 -7.85 24.33 -6.54
N THR A 244 -7.03 25.36 -6.79
CA THR A 244 -5.97 25.82 -5.88
C THR A 244 -6.47 26.97 -5.01
N LEU A 245 -6.27 26.82 -3.69
CA LEU A 245 -6.59 27.84 -2.68
C LEU A 245 -5.62 29.04 -2.76
N GLY A 246 -5.99 30.16 -2.12
CA GLY A 246 -5.12 31.32 -1.95
C GLY A 246 -5.02 32.23 -3.18
N ARG A 247 -6.14 32.62 -3.80
CA ARG A 247 -6.10 33.69 -4.81
C ARG A 247 -5.97 35.05 -4.12
N PHE A 248 -5.08 35.91 -4.62
CA PHE A 248 -5.02 37.30 -4.19
C PHE A 248 -6.34 38.02 -4.51
N CYS A 249 -6.99 38.56 -3.47
CA CYS A 249 -8.28 39.23 -3.56
C CYS A 249 -8.22 40.61 -2.91
N VAL A 250 -8.89 41.58 -3.53
CA VAL A 250 -9.02 42.95 -3.07
C VAL A 250 -10.50 43.17 -2.76
N TRP A 251 -10.83 43.60 -1.55
CA TRP A 251 -12.21 43.73 -1.06
C TRP A 251 -12.56 45.21 -0.90
N THR A 252 -13.78 45.62 -1.23
CA THR A 252 -14.31 46.92 -0.77
C THR A 252 -14.77 46.82 0.69
N ALA A 253 -14.79 47.92 1.43
CA ALA A 253 -15.11 47.91 2.87
C ALA A 253 -16.54 47.42 3.16
N SER A 254 -17.51 47.84 2.35
CA SER A 254 -18.90 47.35 2.35
C SER A 254 -18.97 45.86 2.01
N ALA A 255 -18.22 45.41 1.00
CA ALA A 255 -18.14 44.00 0.62
C ALA A 255 -17.60 43.13 1.76
N PHE A 256 -16.56 43.61 2.45
CA PHE A 256 -15.94 42.95 3.58
C PHE A 256 -16.90 42.84 4.77
N LYS A 257 -17.59 43.94 5.14
CA LYS A 257 -18.64 43.94 6.18
C LYS A 257 -19.78 42.95 5.84
N ARG A 258 -20.20 42.89 4.57
CA ARG A 258 -21.30 42.00 4.11
C ARG A 258 -20.99 40.51 4.22
N LEU A 259 -19.71 40.10 4.22
CA LEU A 259 -19.33 38.69 4.44
C LEU A 259 -19.86 38.16 5.78
N GLN A 260 -19.87 38.98 6.83
CA GLN A 260 -20.35 38.56 8.15
C GLN A 260 -21.83 38.18 8.12
N LEU A 261 -22.67 38.98 7.44
CA LEU A 261 -24.11 38.70 7.26
C LEU A 261 -24.35 37.45 6.39
N LEU A 262 -23.46 37.18 5.43
CA LEU A 262 -23.54 36.05 4.50
C LEU A 262 -23.17 34.69 5.12
N TYR A 263 -22.39 34.66 6.20
CA TYR A 263 -21.81 33.42 6.74
C TYR A 263 -22.01 33.23 8.26
N GLY A 264 -22.38 34.27 9.00
CA GLY A 264 -22.73 34.18 10.42
C GLY A 264 -21.51 34.18 11.35
N ARG A 265 -21.56 33.38 12.42
CA ARG A 265 -20.47 33.19 13.39
C ARG A 265 -19.83 31.80 13.24
N THR A 266 -18.60 31.68 13.71
CA THR A 266 -17.79 30.45 13.73
C THR A 266 -18.26 29.43 14.76
N ASP A 267 -18.82 29.93 15.85
CA ASP A 267 -19.02 29.20 17.11
C ASP A 267 -20.17 28.18 16.99
N GLY A 268 -20.87 28.22 15.85
CA GLY A 268 -21.91 27.27 15.48
C GLY A 268 -23.20 27.41 16.29
N VAL A 269 -23.35 28.50 17.04
CA VAL A 269 -24.59 28.96 17.67
C VAL A 269 -25.22 30.03 16.76
N GLY A 270 -26.47 29.84 16.37
CA GLY A 270 -27.19 30.73 15.45
C GLY A 270 -26.82 30.54 13.97
N THR A 271 -27.77 30.81 13.07
CA THR A 271 -27.61 30.71 11.60
C THR A 271 -27.10 32.02 10.99
N ALA A 272 -26.46 31.93 9.82
CA ALA A 272 -26.15 33.09 8.99
C ALA A 272 -27.44 33.82 8.54
N ALA A 273 -27.47 35.15 8.66
CA ALA A 273 -28.65 35.96 8.38
C ALA A 273 -29.14 35.83 6.92
N LEU A 274 -28.23 35.99 5.94
CA LEU A 274 -28.59 35.95 4.52
C LEU A 274 -28.67 34.54 3.94
N LYS A 275 -28.00 33.56 4.57
CA LYS A 275 -28.02 32.15 4.13
C LYS A 275 -28.84 31.32 5.11
N LYS A 276 -30.18 31.32 4.92
CA LYS A 276 -31.13 30.53 5.72
C LYS A 276 -30.61 29.10 6.00
N GLY A 277 -30.61 28.73 7.28
CA GLY A 277 -30.18 27.40 7.77
C GLY A 277 -28.70 27.08 7.57
N TYR A 278 -27.83 28.07 7.35
CA TYR A 278 -26.39 27.83 7.16
C TYR A 278 -25.58 28.22 8.40
N HIS A 279 -24.61 27.36 8.72
CA HIS A 279 -23.55 27.61 9.69
C HIS A 279 -22.19 27.43 9.00
N LEU A 280 -21.15 28.11 9.50
CA LEU A 280 -19.77 27.83 9.08
C LEU A 280 -19.37 26.40 9.49
N PRO A 281 -18.54 25.71 8.68
CA PRO A 281 -18.09 24.37 9.02
C PRO A 281 -17.14 24.43 10.22
N ARG A 282 -17.44 23.69 11.29
CA ARG A 282 -16.54 23.55 12.43
C ARG A 282 -15.29 22.74 12.02
N PRO A 283 -14.08 23.12 12.46
CA PRO A 283 -12.88 22.31 12.24
C PRO A 283 -12.92 21.05 13.13
N VAL A 284 -12.16 20.02 12.73
CA VAL A 284 -11.97 18.80 13.57
C VAL A 284 -11.03 19.08 14.74
N LEU A 285 -10.08 20.01 14.55
CA LEU A 285 -9.15 20.47 15.59
C LEU A 285 -9.39 21.96 15.84
N GLN A 286 -9.58 22.36 17.11
CA GLN A 286 -9.70 23.77 17.50
C GLN A 286 -8.37 24.53 17.39
N ASN A 287 -7.26 23.82 17.62
CA ASN A 287 -5.90 24.29 17.43
C ASN A 287 -5.23 23.43 16.35
N ALA A 288 -4.86 24.04 15.21
CA ALA A 288 -4.18 23.34 14.11
C ALA A 288 -2.65 23.26 14.29
N ASP A 289 -2.10 23.99 15.27
CA ASP A 289 -0.68 23.95 15.61
C ASP A 289 -0.39 22.74 16.50
N ILE A 290 -0.15 21.60 15.86
CA ILE A 290 0.19 20.33 16.52
C ILE A 290 1.55 20.43 17.22
N ALA A 291 2.49 21.22 16.70
CA ALA A 291 3.81 21.38 17.31
C ALA A 291 3.71 22.07 18.67
N ARG A 292 2.91 23.13 18.79
CA ARG A 292 2.63 23.78 20.08
C ARG A 292 1.94 22.83 21.08
N ILE A 293 1.04 21.96 20.62
CA ILE A 293 0.38 20.97 21.51
C ILE A 293 1.38 19.91 21.96
N ILE A 294 2.19 19.36 21.05
CA ILE A 294 3.21 18.36 21.41
C ILE A 294 4.24 18.95 22.38
N ASN A 295 4.66 20.20 22.16
CA ASN A 295 5.67 20.87 22.97
C ASN A 295 5.10 21.59 24.20
N SER A 296 3.85 21.33 24.60
CA SER A 296 3.28 21.90 25.82
C SER A 296 3.76 21.09 27.04
N ASP A 297 3.88 21.75 28.19
CA ASP A 297 4.44 21.13 29.40
C ASP A 297 3.56 19.97 29.91
N GLU A 298 2.25 20.06 29.72
CA GLU A 298 1.27 19.02 30.05
C GLU A 298 1.46 17.74 29.22
N VAL A 299 1.94 17.88 27.98
CA VAL A 299 2.26 16.73 27.12
C VAL A 299 3.70 16.24 27.39
N GLN A 300 4.68 17.15 27.44
CA GLN A 300 6.09 16.79 27.61
C GLN A 300 6.40 16.16 28.98
N SER A 301 5.68 16.53 30.05
CA SER A 301 5.83 15.91 31.37
C SER A 301 5.40 14.43 31.41
N VAL A 302 4.46 14.02 30.55
CA VAL A 302 3.94 12.64 30.46
C VAL A 302 4.65 11.83 29.37
N VAL A 303 5.23 12.48 28.36
CA VAL A 303 5.95 11.82 27.26
C VAL A 303 7.22 11.14 27.77
N ARG A 304 7.30 9.81 27.56
CA ARG A 304 8.48 9.01 27.87
C ARG A 304 9.70 9.45 27.05
N PRO A 305 10.92 9.39 27.59
CA PRO A 305 12.14 9.75 26.87
C PRO A 305 12.30 8.91 25.59
N MET A 306 12.84 9.53 24.54
CA MET A 306 13.00 8.92 23.23
C MET A 306 13.86 7.64 23.30
N LEU A 307 13.27 6.50 22.93
CA LEU A 307 13.99 5.23 22.81
C LEU A 307 15.02 5.31 21.68
N LYS A 308 16.24 4.84 21.95
CA LYS A 308 17.28 4.72 20.92
C LYS A 308 16.85 3.66 19.90
N GLY A 309 16.84 4.05 18.62
CA GLY A 309 16.59 3.12 17.52
C GLY A 309 17.59 1.96 17.51
N PRO A 310 17.24 0.80 16.91
CA PRO A 310 18.12 -0.36 16.88
C PRO A 310 19.46 -0.01 16.18
N PRO A 311 20.60 -0.49 16.69
CA PRO A 311 21.89 -0.21 16.09
C PRO A 311 21.93 -0.71 14.65
N LYS A 312 22.51 0.08 13.75
CA LYS A 312 22.72 -0.35 12.36
C LYS A 312 23.53 -1.65 12.34
N LYS A 313 23.02 -2.67 11.66
CA LYS A 313 23.73 -3.95 11.49
C LYS A 313 25.03 -3.67 10.73
N SER A 314 26.15 -3.81 11.42
CA SER A 314 27.48 -3.81 10.80
C SER A 314 27.79 -5.21 10.25
N GLN A 315 28.83 -5.34 9.43
CA GLN A 315 29.28 -6.64 8.94
C GLN A 315 29.60 -7.57 10.12
N HIS A 316 28.99 -8.76 10.11
CA HIS A 316 29.25 -9.79 11.12
C HIS A 316 30.71 -10.26 11.00
N LYS A 317 31.54 -9.86 11.95
CA LYS A 317 32.95 -10.26 12.01
C LYS A 317 33.07 -11.72 12.46
N ASN A 318 33.87 -12.51 11.74
CA ASN A 318 34.08 -13.93 12.02
C ASN A 318 34.67 -14.14 13.44
N LEU A 319 34.02 -14.99 14.24
CA LEU A 319 34.34 -15.21 15.65
C LEU A 319 35.66 -15.98 15.87
N LEU A 320 36.11 -16.81 14.92
CA LEU A 320 37.24 -17.71 15.09
C LEU A 320 38.56 -17.10 14.57
N THR A 321 38.49 -16.40 13.45
CA THR A 321 39.65 -15.79 12.78
C THR A 321 39.96 -14.39 13.30
N ASN A 322 38.95 -13.57 13.59
CA ASN A 322 39.20 -12.22 14.12
C ASN A 322 39.51 -12.27 15.62
N ARG A 323 40.81 -12.21 15.97
CA ARG A 323 41.31 -12.24 17.35
C ARG A 323 40.60 -11.25 18.28
N SER A 324 40.31 -10.03 17.84
CA SER A 324 39.65 -9.01 18.68
C SER A 324 38.20 -9.35 19.03
N VAL A 325 37.51 -10.10 18.16
CA VAL A 325 36.12 -10.51 18.35
C VAL A 325 36.06 -11.84 19.10
N LEU A 326 36.97 -12.78 18.80
CA LEU A 326 37.17 -13.99 19.58
C LEU A 326 37.36 -13.69 21.07
N LEU A 327 38.25 -12.74 21.39
CA LEU A 327 38.56 -12.37 22.77
C LEU A 327 37.44 -11.58 23.46
N ARG A 328 36.58 -10.90 22.70
CA ARG A 328 35.40 -10.20 23.22
C ARG A 328 34.30 -11.18 23.62
N VAL A 329 34.15 -12.27 22.87
CA VAL A 329 33.13 -13.30 23.12
C VAL A 329 33.65 -14.37 24.09
N ASN A 330 34.93 -14.72 24.02
CA ASN A 330 35.58 -15.70 24.90
C ASN A 330 36.96 -15.18 25.35
N PRO A 331 37.08 -14.57 26.54
CA PRO A 331 38.35 -14.05 27.04
C PRO A 331 39.36 -15.19 27.35
N ALA A 332 38.88 -16.35 27.80
CA ALA A 332 39.72 -17.51 28.09
C ALA A 332 40.44 -18.08 26.84
N ALA A 333 39.90 -17.85 25.64
CA ALA A 333 40.52 -18.24 24.38
C ALA A 333 41.95 -17.68 24.20
N LYS A 334 42.30 -16.55 24.85
CA LYS A 334 43.68 -16.02 24.90
C LYS A 334 44.64 -17.02 25.51
N ASN A 335 44.27 -17.56 26.67
CA ASN A 335 45.10 -18.46 27.46
C ASN A 335 45.08 -19.87 26.85
N LEU A 336 43.93 -20.33 26.37
CA LEU A 336 43.82 -21.63 25.68
C LEU A 336 44.67 -21.69 24.41
N LYS A 337 44.63 -20.66 23.54
CA LYS A 337 45.48 -20.61 22.34
C LYS A 337 46.97 -20.52 22.71
N ARG A 338 47.34 -19.73 23.73
CA ARG A 338 48.74 -19.65 24.20
C ARG A 338 49.23 -20.99 24.78
N ASN A 339 48.40 -21.66 25.59
CA ASN A 339 48.75 -22.95 26.19
C ASN A 339 48.85 -24.06 25.13
N ALA A 340 48.00 -24.04 24.10
CA ALA A 340 48.09 -24.96 22.97
C ALA A 340 49.35 -24.73 22.13
N GLN A 341 49.71 -23.47 21.84
CA GLN A 341 50.97 -23.11 21.17
C GLN A 341 52.19 -23.59 21.97
N LEU A 342 52.22 -23.30 23.28
CA LEU A 342 53.27 -23.80 24.16
C LEU A 342 53.33 -25.33 24.15
N ALA A 343 52.19 -26.03 24.25
CA ALA A 343 52.13 -27.50 24.26
C ALA A 343 52.65 -28.18 22.97
N GLN A 344 52.80 -27.42 21.87
CA GLN A 344 53.43 -27.89 20.63
C GLN A 344 54.94 -27.56 20.57
N GLN A 345 55.39 -26.50 21.23
CA GLN A 345 56.80 -26.09 21.26
C GLN A 345 57.65 -27.02 22.15
N PRO A 346 58.71 -27.65 21.62
CA PRO A 346 59.60 -28.49 22.42
C PRO A 346 60.28 -27.67 23.53
N GLY A 347 60.49 -28.31 24.68
CA GLY A 347 61.07 -27.67 25.87
C GLY A 347 60.07 -26.91 26.76
N SER A 348 58.82 -26.68 26.33
CA SER A 348 57.82 -26.01 27.17
C SER A 348 57.25 -26.91 28.29
N ARG A 349 56.79 -26.30 29.39
CA ARG A 349 56.13 -27.03 30.49
C ARG A 349 54.87 -27.79 30.04
N PRO A 350 53.97 -27.24 29.19
CA PRO A 350 52.85 -28.03 28.65
C PRO A 350 53.28 -29.17 27.71
N TYR A 351 54.36 -28.99 26.94
CA TYR A 351 54.87 -30.01 26.01
C TYR A 351 55.40 -31.24 26.75
N THR A 352 56.17 -31.05 27.83
CA THR A 352 56.69 -32.18 28.64
C THR A 352 55.57 -32.97 29.31
N ILE A 353 54.52 -32.30 29.80
CA ILE A 353 53.31 -32.94 30.33
C ILE A 353 52.60 -33.75 29.24
N LEU A 354 52.49 -33.22 28.02
CA LEU A 354 51.86 -33.91 26.89
C LEU A 354 52.66 -35.15 26.47
N GLN A 355 53.99 -35.09 26.46
CA GLN A 355 54.84 -36.25 26.17
C GLN A 355 54.72 -37.34 27.24
N LYS A 356 54.70 -36.98 28.54
CA LYS A 356 54.43 -37.96 29.62
C LYS A 356 53.10 -38.69 29.40
N LYS A 357 52.03 -37.97 29.04
CA LYS A 357 50.73 -38.57 28.72
C LYS A 357 50.76 -39.47 27.46
N LYS A 358 51.56 -39.13 26.45
CA LYS A 358 51.76 -39.99 25.26
C LYS A 358 52.50 -41.29 25.58
N ILE A 359 53.47 -41.25 26.50
CA ILE A 359 54.23 -42.43 26.94
C ILE A 359 53.31 -43.37 27.73
N ALA A 360 52.61 -42.87 28.75
CA ALA A 360 51.64 -43.66 29.53
C ALA A 360 50.59 -44.33 28.63
N LYS A 361 50.00 -43.59 27.69
CA LYS A 361 49.03 -44.14 26.73
C LYS A 361 49.62 -45.16 25.75
N ARG A 362 50.95 -45.13 25.52
CA ARG A 362 51.65 -46.17 24.74
C ARG A 362 51.82 -47.46 25.55
N GLU A 363 51.93 -47.36 26.88
CA GLU A 363 52.04 -48.49 27.80
C GLU A 363 50.69 -49.17 28.02
N GLU A 364 49.63 -48.40 28.29
CA GLU A 364 48.23 -48.86 28.27
C GLU A 364 47.91 -49.64 26.97
N ARG A 365 48.31 -49.08 25.81
CA ARG A 365 48.16 -49.76 24.51
C ARG A 365 48.93 -51.08 24.40
N LYS A 366 50.07 -51.25 25.07
CA LYS A 366 50.76 -52.56 25.13
C LYS A 366 49.93 -53.57 25.93
N GLN A 367 49.38 -53.16 27.07
CA GLN A 367 48.51 -54.02 27.90
C GLN A 367 47.26 -54.45 27.13
N HIS A 368 46.52 -53.52 26.52
CA HIS A 368 45.36 -53.85 25.69
C HIS A 368 45.73 -54.73 24.48
N ARG A 369 46.91 -54.55 23.87
CA ARG A 369 47.39 -55.44 22.79
C ARG A 369 47.67 -56.86 23.28
N MET A 370 48.14 -57.04 24.52
CA MET A 370 48.31 -58.35 25.13
C MET A 370 46.96 -59.02 25.41
N MET A 371 45.99 -58.27 25.96
CA MET A 371 44.62 -58.77 26.17
C MET A 371 43.95 -59.19 24.85
N GLY A 372 44.07 -58.37 23.80
CA GLY A 372 43.56 -58.71 22.46
C GLY A 372 44.21 -59.95 21.86
N LYS A 373 45.52 -60.16 22.07
CA LYS A 373 46.21 -61.40 21.68
C LYS A 373 45.70 -62.63 22.46
N LYS A 374 45.39 -62.46 23.76
CA LYS A 374 44.87 -63.54 24.61
C LYS A 374 43.48 -63.97 24.14
N TYR A 375 42.59 -63.02 23.92
CA TYR A 375 41.25 -63.23 23.38
C TYR A 375 41.27 -63.95 22.01
N MET A 376 42.14 -63.52 21.10
CA MET A 376 42.34 -64.18 19.79
C MET A 376 43.05 -65.55 19.86
N LYS A 377 43.51 -65.98 21.05
CA LYS A 377 44.00 -67.34 21.30
C LYS A 377 42.91 -68.21 21.94
N GLU A 378 42.12 -67.64 22.86
CA GLU A 378 40.94 -68.27 23.46
C GLU A 378 39.91 -68.65 22.38
N ILE A 379 39.64 -67.74 21.43
CA ILE A 379 38.75 -68.03 20.27
C ILE A 379 39.26 -69.21 19.44
N ARG A 380 40.55 -69.23 19.07
CA ARG A 380 41.10 -70.31 18.24
C ARG A 380 40.99 -71.67 18.91
N ARG A 381 41.29 -71.72 20.20
CA ARG A 381 41.17 -72.94 21.00
C ARG A 381 39.73 -73.46 21.03
N ALA A 382 38.75 -72.58 21.24
CA ALA A 382 37.34 -72.96 21.21
C ALA A 382 36.90 -73.54 19.85
N PHE A 383 37.45 -73.05 18.73
CA PHE A 383 37.20 -73.64 17.41
C PHE A 383 37.94 -74.97 17.19
N GLU A 384 39.16 -75.13 17.70
CA GLU A 384 39.91 -76.39 17.68
C GLU A 384 39.18 -77.49 18.50
N ASP A 385 38.70 -77.15 19.70
CA ASP A 385 37.93 -78.04 20.57
C ASP A 385 36.59 -78.44 19.89
N LYS A 386 35.86 -77.47 19.31
CA LYS A 386 34.62 -77.72 18.56
C LYS A 386 34.81 -78.62 17.33
N ALA A 387 35.94 -78.46 16.63
CA ALA A 387 36.26 -79.30 15.48
C ALA A 387 36.56 -80.76 15.90
N ALA A 388 37.14 -80.97 17.09
CA ALA A 388 37.36 -82.30 17.64
C ALA A 388 36.05 -83.00 18.05
N GLU A 389 35.10 -82.26 18.65
CA GLU A 389 33.74 -82.77 18.94
C GLU A 389 33.04 -83.29 17.67
N ASN A 390 32.94 -82.44 16.64
CA ASN A 390 32.25 -82.80 15.39
C ASN A 390 32.86 -84.02 14.68
N MET A 391 34.18 -84.22 14.79
CA MET A 391 34.88 -85.40 14.22
C MET A 391 34.59 -86.69 15.00
N SER A 392 34.07 -86.60 16.22
CA SER A 392 33.67 -87.76 17.04
C SER A 392 32.22 -88.20 16.79
N GLU A 393 31.30 -87.26 16.51
CA GLU A 393 29.90 -87.56 16.20
C GLU A 393 29.74 -88.29 14.86
N ALA A 394 30.59 -88.00 13.86
CA ALA A 394 30.56 -88.60 12.53
C ALA A 394 30.95 -90.11 12.45
N ARG A 395 31.07 -90.82 13.59
CA ARG A 395 31.56 -92.22 13.67
C ARG A 395 30.51 -93.28 14.01
N GLN A 396 29.23 -92.93 14.17
CA GLN A 396 28.15 -93.88 14.46
C GLN A 396 27.34 -94.27 13.21
N PRO A 397 26.97 -95.55 13.00
CA PRO A 397 26.15 -96.00 11.87
C PRO A 397 24.70 -96.33 12.26
N GLU A 398 23.72 -95.99 11.39
CA GLU A 398 22.36 -96.53 11.44
C GLU A 398 21.85 -96.95 10.04
N ASP A 399 21.10 -98.06 10.00
CA ASP A 399 20.53 -98.69 8.80
C ASP A 399 19.04 -98.34 8.60
N ARG A 400 18.61 -98.13 7.33
CA ARG A 400 17.50 -98.85 6.62
C ARG A 400 16.86 -98.08 5.42
N LEU A 401 17.28 -98.47 4.21
CA LEU A 401 16.46 -98.88 3.04
C LEU A 401 15.12 -98.15 2.69
N SER A 402 15.18 -97.20 1.73
CA SER A 402 14.67 -97.21 0.32
C SER A 402 13.36 -97.97 -0.10
N PRO A 403 12.79 -97.85 -1.34
CA PRO A 403 13.07 -96.98 -2.51
C PRO A 403 11.85 -96.36 -3.31
N VAL A 404 12.11 -95.29 -4.11
CA VAL A 404 11.57 -94.90 -5.47
C VAL A 404 10.03 -94.83 -5.77
N PHE A 405 9.53 -93.70 -6.32
CA PHE A 405 8.99 -93.51 -7.72
C PHE A 405 8.40 -92.08 -7.97
N LEU A 406 8.60 -91.49 -9.17
CA LEU A 406 8.05 -90.19 -9.66
C LEU A 406 6.67 -90.35 -10.31
N PRO A 407 5.73 -89.37 -10.28
CA PRO A 407 5.61 -88.37 -11.40
C PRO A 407 4.91 -87.03 -10.97
N PRO A 408 4.34 -86.20 -11.88
CA PRO A 408 5.01 -85.36 -12.88
C PRO A 408 4.68 -83.85 -12.73
N PHE A 409 5.28 -82.99 -13.58
CA PHE A 409 4.92 -81.57 -13.75
C PHE A 409 3.47 -81.36 -14.23
N PRO A 410 2.85 -80.23 -13.85
CA PRO A 410 2.25 -79.37 -14.87
C PRO A 410 2.48 -77.85 -14.68
N ASP A 411 3.00 -77.25 -15.74
CA ASP A 411 2.74 -75.91 -16.30
C ASP A 411 2.15 -74.74 -15.46
N SER A 412 3.04 -73.76 -15.24
CA SER A 412 2.86 -72.35 -15.64
C SER A 412 2.03 -71.35 -14.80
N ASN A 413 2.69 -70.20 -14.59
CA ASN A 413 2.18 -68.84 -14.36
C ASN A 413 1.74 -68.35 -12.97
N SER A 414 2.12 -67.09 -12.72
CA SER A 414 1.90 -66.22 -11.54
C SER A 414 2.59 -66.66 -10.22
N GLY A 415 3.12 -65.74 -9.41
CA GLY A 415 3.38 -64.31 -9.65
C GLY A 415 3.66 -63.53 -8.35
N ALA A 416 4.35 -62.39 -8.50
CA ALA A 416 4.52 -61.31 -7.51
C ALA A 416 5.46 -61.55 -6.30
N ASP A 417 5.74 -60.43 -5.60
CA ASP A 417 6.50 -60.22 -4.36
C ASP A 417 8.04 -60.42 -4.43
N GLY A 418 8.91 -59.45 -4.09
CA GLY A 418 8.71 -58.03 -3.75
C GLY A 418 8.92 -57.67 -2.28
N LYS A 419 10.18 -57.54 -1.83
CA LYS A 419 10.69 -56.66 -0.73
C LYS A 419 12.23 -56.75 -0.64
N GLU A 420 12.93 -55.61 -0.59
CA GLU A 420 13.64 -55.05 0.60
C GLU A 420 14.73 -56.02 1.14
N GLU A 421 16.05 -55.74 1.10
CA GLU A 421 16.74 -54.68 1.85
C GLU A 421 18.20 -54.40 1.42
N GLN A 422 18.64 -53.15 1.65
CA GLN A 422 19.94 -52.67 2.18
C GLN A 422 21.32 -53.16 1.65
N CYS A 423 21.98 -52.24 0.94
CA CYS A 423 23.31 -51.64 1.26
C CYS A 423 24.64 -52.44 1.29
N PHE A 424 25.56 -51.89 0.48
CA PHE A 424 27.00 -51.64 0.72
C PHE A 424 28.07 -52.71 0.45
N ASP A 425 28.62 -52.59 -0.76
CA ASP A 425 30.05 -52.40 -1.06
C ASP A 425 31.09 -52.90 -0.02
N SER A 426 31.83 -53.92 -0.44
CA SER A 426 33.27 -53.89 -0.28
C SER A 426 33.95 -54.59 -1.45
N GLN A 427 34.81 -53.87 -2.18
CA GLN A 427 36.19 -54.28 -2.46
C GLN A 427 36.97 -53.23 -3.28
N TRP A 428 38.08 -52.81 -2.68
CA TRP A 428 39.26 -52.23 -3.34
C TRP A 428 39.95 -53.34 -4.18
N PRO A 429 40.99 -53.08 -5.04
CA PRO A 429 42.29 -52.66 -4.48
C PRO A 429 43.37 -52.04 -5.44
N VAL A 430 44.57 -51.84 -4.86
CA VAL A 430 45.93 -51.77 -5.49
C VAL A 430 46.21 -50.56 -6.43
N ALA A 431 46.93 -49.51 -5.99
CA ALA A 431 48.41 -49.31 -5.89
C ALA A 431 49.05 -48.70 -7.18
N ALA A 432 50.18 -47.97 -7.19
CA ALA A 432 51.29 -47.93 -6.23
C ALA A 432 51.97 -46.55 -5.94
N GLN A 433 53.07 -46.18 -6.64
CA GLN A 433 54.21 -45.36 -6.13
C GLN A 433 54.92 -44.57 -7.28
N TRP A 434 55.84 -43.59 -7.12
CA TRP A 434 56.56 -42.96 -5.97
C TRP A 434 56.96 -41.48 -6.28
N PHE A 435 57.32 -40.59 -5.32
CA PHE A 435 58.68 -40.10 -4.91
C PHE A 435 59.65 -39.71 -6.06
N VAL A 436 60.38 -38.57 -6.08
CA VAL A 436 61.24 -37.93 -5.05
C VAL A 436 61.30 -36.36 -5.14
N GLN A 437 61.81 -35.72 -4.09
CA GLN A 437 62.25 -34.30 -3.84
C GLN A 437 62.98 -33.57 -5.01
N GLY A 438 63.21 -32.23 -5.03
CA GLY A 438 62.80 -31.12 -4.15
C GLY A 438 63.66 -29.83 -4.29
N VAL A 439 63.25 -28.75 -3.59
CA VAL A 439 64.10 -27.74 -2.87
C VAL A 439 64.63 -26.44 -3.59
N LEU A 440 64.53 -25.33 -2.84
CA LEU A 440 65.19 -24.00 -2.90
C LEU A 440 64.66 -22.84 -3.79
N SER A 441 64.87 -21.62 -3.27
CA SER A 441 64.41 -20.27 -3.68
C SER A 441 65.65 -19.38 -3.99
N PRO A 442 65.69 -18.01 -3.95
CA PRO A 442 64.70 -16.91 -3.72
C PRO A 442 64.89 -15.65 -4.65
N VAL A 443 64.61 -14.42 -4.15
CA VAL A 443 64.98 -13.04 -4.63
C VAL A 443 63.99 -12.34 -5.61
N GLU A 444 63.63 -11.05 -5.55
CA GLU A 444 63.50 -9.94 -4.55
C GLU A 444 62.65 -8.79 -5.18
N GLY A 445 62.16 -7.79 -4.42
CA GLY A 445 61.89 -6.44 -4.96
C GLY A 445 60.52 -5.75 -4.70
N ASP A 446 60.43 -4.97 -3.61
CA ASP A 446 59.62 -3.72 -3.48
C ASP A 446 60.60 -2.51 -3.73
N PRO A 447 60.27 -1.17 -3.62
CA PRO A 447 59.08 -0.50 -3.06
C PRO A 447 58.64 0.85 -3.75
N GLN A 448 57.79 1.62 -3.04
CA GLN A 448 57.57 3.10 -3.08
C GLN A 448 56.55 3.68 -4.09
N ILE A 449 55.80 4.78 -3.90
CA ILE A 449 55.36 5.74 -2.86
C ILE A 449 54.52 6.77 -3.67
N SER A 450 53.34 7.21 -3.19
CA SER A 450 52.93 8.64 -3.09
C SER A 450 51.42 8.87 -2.84
N VAL A 451 51.16 9.96 -2.12
CA VAL A 451 49.89 10.62 -1.73
C VAL A 451 50.26 12.13 -1.70
N PRO A 452 49.43 13.16 -1.98
CA PRO A 452 47.96 13.27 -2.01
C PRO A 452 47.45 13.77 -3.41
N CYS A 453 46.29 14.36 -3.69
CA CYS A 453 45.61 15.51 -3.07
C CYS A 453 44.15 15.68 -3.53
N SER A 454 43.44 16.58 -2.85
CA SER A 454 42.03 16.91 -2.93
C SER A 454 41.68 18.02 -3.93
N TYR A 455 40.43 17.95 -4.44
CA TYR A 455 39.64 19.02 -5.11
C TYR A 455 39.92 19.39 -6.59
N CYS A 456 38.80 19.61 -7.31
CA CYS A 456 38.66 20.31 -8.61
C CYS A 456 39.46 19.74 -9.81
N THR A 457 38.87 19.09 -10.81
CA THR A 457 37.67 19.46 -11.59
C THR A 457 37.14 18.27 -12.42
N ARG A 458 35.88 18.32 -12.90
CA ARG A 458 35.30 17.32 -13.82
C ARG A 458 35.07 17.93 -15.22
N PRO A 459 35.84 17.52 -16.25
CA PRO A 459 35.42 17.60 -17.65
C PRO A 459 34.67 16.32 -18.09
N LEU A 460 33.92 16.41 -19.19
CA LEU A 460 33.16 15.29 -19.76
C LEU A 460 34.07 14.25 -20.44
N VAL A 461 33.67 12.98 -20.39
CA VAL A 461 34.36 11.86 -21.07
C VAL A 461 33.56 11.44 -22.33
N PRO A 462 34.18 11.40 -23.52
CA PRO A 462 33.59 10.82 -24.74
C PRO A 462 33.68 9.27 -24.75
N PRO A 463 32.91 8.56 -25.59
CA PRO A 463 32.84 7.10 -25.55
C PRO A 463 34.08 6.43 -26.17
N LEU A 464 34.58 5.37 -25.53
CA LEU A 464 35.68 4.53 -26.04
C LEU A 464 35.24 3.09 -26.29
N GLN A 465 36.04 2.41 -27.12
CA GLN A 465 35.69 1.17 -27.82
C GLN A 465 35.63 -0.08 -26.94
N MET A 466 34.89 -1.10 -27.41
CA MET A 466 34.95 -2.44 -26.82
C MET A 466 36.21 -3.16 -27.29
N VAL A 467 37.01 -3.66 -26.35
CA VAL A 467 38.07 -4.64 -26.62
C VAL A 467 37.48 -6.03 -26.36
N THR A 468 37.55 -6.90 -27.35
CA THR A 468 37.19 -8.32 -27.24
C THR A 468 38.36 -9.11 -26.67
N MET A 469 38.11 -9.89 -25.61
CA MET A 469 38.96 -10.99 -25.20
C MET A 469 38.15 -12.28 -25.34
N GLU A 470 38.71 -13.24 -26.06
CA GLU A 470 38.08 -14.52 -26.37
C GLU A 470 38.47 -15.54 -25.31
N GLU A 471 37.48 -16.11 -24.60
CA GLU A 471 37.68 -17.27 -23.74
C GLU A 471 37.41 -18.55 -24.54
N GLU A 472 38.39 -19.44 -24.62
CA GLU A 472 38.28 -20.71 -25.34
C GLU A 472 37.24 -21.64 -24.67
N LEU A 473 36.11 -21.84 -25.35
CA LEU A 473 35.09 -22.81 -24.90
C LEU A 473 35.44 -24.22 -25.37
N SER A 474 35.47 -25.17 -24.44
CA SER A 474 35.83 -26.56 -24.71
C SER A 474 34.94 -27.24 -25.76
N PRO A 475 35.49 -28.16 -26.58
CA PRO A 475 34.79 -28.73 -27.73
C PRO A 475 33.51 -29.51 -27.34
N ALA A 476 33.45 -30.05 -26.12
CA ALA A 476 32.25 -30.69 -25.57
C ALA A 476 31.05 -29.72 -25.47
N ILE A 477 31.28 -28.45 -25.13
CA ILE A 477 30.24 -27.42 -25.01
C ILE A 477 29.73 -27.01 -26.40
N LEU A 478 30.61 -26.98 -27.40
CA LEU A 478 30.23 -26.70 -28.80
C LEU A 478 29.39 -27.85 -29.38
N ALA A 479 29.79 -29.12 -29.16
CA ALA A 479 29.01 -30.29 -29.57
C ALA A 479 27.63 -30.37 -28.87
N ALA A 480 27.56 -30.03 -27.58
CA ALA A 480 26.30 -29.95 -26.85
C ALA A 480 25.37 -28.85 -27.42
N ARG A 481 25.92 -27.67 -27.76
CA ARG A 481 25.16 -26.57 -28.38
C ARG A 481 24.70 -26.90 -29.80
N ALA A 482 25.47 -27.66 -30.58
CA ALA A 482 25.06 -28.14 -31.90
C ALA A 482 23.86 -29.10 -31.82
N LYS A 483 23.94 -30.15 -30.99
CA LYS A 483 22.83 -31.09 -30.74
C LYS A 483 21.56 -30.40 -30.23
N LEU A 484 21.71 -29.32 -29.45
CA LEU A 484 20.59 -28.54 -28.94
C LEU A 484 19.94 -27.65 -30.02
N ARG A 485 20.72 -27.13 -30.99
CA ARG A 485 20.18 -26.43 -32.17
C ARG A 485 19.36 -27.36 -33.07
N GLU A 486 19.85 -28.56 -33.35
CA GLU A 486 19.14 -29.55 -34.19
C GLU A 486 17.80 -29.97 -33.57
N ARG A 487 17.77 -30.23 -32.26
CA ARG A 487 16.54 -30.56 -31.53
C ARG A 487 15.53 -29.41 -31.52
N CYS A 488 15.99 -28.16 -31.47
CA CYS A 488 15.12 -26.98 -31.51
C CYS A 488 14.67 -26.57 -32.92
N ALA A 489 15.23 -27.15 -34.00
CA ALA A 489 14.88 -26.79 -35.37
C ALA A 489 13.58 -27.44 -35.88
N LYS A 490 13.11 -28.53 -35.26
CA LYS A 490 11.94 -29.33 -35.71
C LYS A 490 10.62 -29.03 -34.96
N SER A 491 10.41 -27.80 -34.48
CA SER A 491 9.06 -27.35 -34.07
C SER A 491 8.40 -26.54 -35.18
N GLN A 492 7.32 -27.08 -35.78
CA GLN A 492 6.64 -26.49 -36.94
C GLN A 492 6.25 -25.02 -36.75
N GLN A 493 6.71 -24.17 -37.66
CA GLN A 493 6.61 -22.72 -37.56
C GLN A 493 5.40 -22.16 -38.33
N LEU A 494 4.22 -22.16 -37.69
CA LEU A 494 3.02 -21.47 -38.19
C LEU A 494 3.07 -19.96 -37.87
N GLY A 495 3.98 -19.23 -38.52
CA GLY A 495 4.06 -17.76 -38.40
C GLY A 495 5.34 -17.14 -38.96
N GLY A 496 5.17 -16.22 -39.92
CA GLY A 496 6.28 -15.50 -40.58
C GLY A 496 6.99 -14.48 -39.68
N LYS A 497 8.28 -14.24 -39.97
CA LYS A 497 9.13 -13.27 -39.25
C LYS A 497 8.57 -11.86 -39.37
N GLY A 498 8.45 -11.15 -38.24
CA GLY A 498 8.11 -9.72 -38.19
C GLY A 498 6.77 -9.36 -37.53
N THR A 499 5.89 -10.33 -37.22
CA THR A 499 4.62 -10.03 -36.53
C THR A 499 4.78 -10.04 -35.00
N ALA A 500 4.29 -9.00 -34.34
CA ALA A 500 4.40 -8.86 -32.88
C ALA A 500 3.48 -9.86 -32.14
N ARG A 501 4.10 -10.84 -31.45
CA ARG A 501 3.40 -11.92 -30.73
C ARG A 501 2.61 -11.39 -29.53
N ARG A 502 1.30 -11.10 -29.71
CA ARG A 502 0.39 -10.91 -28.58
C ARG A 502 0.28 -12.22 -27.79
N LYS A 503 0.83 -12.25 -26.56
CA LYS A 503 0.56 -13.34 -25.62
C LYS A 503 -0.92 -13.33 -25.24
N ALA A 504 -1.68 -14.30 -25.73
CA ALA A 504 -3.05 -14.55 -25.28
C ALA A 504 -3.02 -15.09 -23.84
N ARG A 505 -3.22 -14.20 -22.86
CA ARG A 505 -3.37 -14.59 -21.45
C ARG A 505 -4.76 -15.21 -21.26
N LYS A 506 -4.88 -16.53 -21.39
CA LYS A 506 -6.04 -17.26 -20.85
C LYS A 506 -6.04 -17.09 -19.33
N THR A 507 -6.92 -16.23 -18.82
CA THR A 507 -7.16 -16.10 -17.39
C THR A 507 -8.10 -17.20 -16.93
N HIS A 508 -7.54 -18.24 -16.31
CA HIS A 508 -8.34 -19.14 -15.47
C HIS A 508 -8.84 -18.33 -14.27
N LYS A 509 -10.17 -18.33 -14.05
CA LYS A 509 -10.75 -17.86 -12.79
C LYS A 509 -10.47 -18.92 -11.73
N SER A 510 -9.47 -18.72 -10.88
CA SER A 510 -9.34 -19.49 -9.64
C SER A 510 -10.16 -18.81 -8.55
N VAL A 511 -11.20 -19.48 -8.07
CA VAL A 511 -12.10 -18.99 -6.99
C VAL A 511 -11.30 -18.64 -5.72
N VAL A 512 -10.21 -19.37 -5.46
CA VAL A 512 -9.25 -19.15 -4.37
C VAL A 512 -8.53 -17.79 -4.42
N GLY A 513 -8.46 -17.14 -5.58
CA GLY A 513 -7.73 -15.89 -5.78
C GLY A 513 -8.42 -14.63 -5.25
N ASP A 514 -9.75 -14.67 -5.09
CA ASP A 514 -10.54 -13.52 -4.65
C ASP A 514 -10.73 -13.49 -3.13
N ASP A 515 -10.79 -14.65 -2.47
CA ASP A 515 -10.87 -14.75 -0.99
C ASP A 515 -9.65 -14.09 -0.29
N LYS A 516 -8.42 -14.28 -0.80
CA LYS A 516 -7.25 -13.56 -0.26
C LYS A 516 -7.35 -12.03 -0.41
N LYS A 517 -8.03 -11.52 -1.45
CA LYS A 517 -8.27 -10.08 -1.62
C LYS A 517 -9.41 -9.59 -0.72
N LEU A 518 -10.43 -10.42 -0.51
CA LEU A 518 -11.51 -10.19 0.44
C LEU A 518 -10.92 -10.02 1.84
N GLN A 519 -10.14 -11.00 2.32
CA GLN A 519 -9.46 -10.96 3.62
C GLN A 519 -8.54 -9.74 3.79
N LEU A 520 -7.79 -9.33 2.74
CA LEU A 520 -7.00 -8.10 2.76
C LEU A 520 -7.87 -6.82 2.79
N SER A 521 -9.10 -6.87 2.28
CA SER A 521 -10.05 -5.76 2.33
C SER A 521 -10.75 -5.68 3.69
N LEU A 522 -11.15 -6.81 4.26
CA LEU A 522 -11.72 -6.93 5.60
C LEU A 522 -10.74 -6.44 6.68
N LYS A 523 -9.45 -6.81 6.55
CA LYS A 523 -8.36 -6.26 7.40
C LYS A 523 -8.16 -4.74 7.25
N ARG A 524 -8.53 -4.13 6.11
CA ARG A 524 -8.50 -2.66 5.93
C ARG A 524 -9.74 -1.95 6.47
N VAL A 525 -10.88 -2.65 6.54
CA VAL A 525 -12.11 -2.17 7.18
C VAL A 525 -12.02 -2.30 8.72
N GLY A 526 -11.06 -3.09 9.22
CA GLY A 526 -10.86 -3.31 10.65
C GLY A 526 -11.77 -4.40 11.22
N ALA A 527 -12.22 -5.34 10.39
CA ALA A 527 -13.05 -6.46 10.83
C ALA A 527 -12.23 -7.44 11.68
N ALA A 528 -12.60 -7.60 12.95
CA ALA A 528 -12.01 -8.55 13.88
C ALA A 528 -12.82 -9.85 13.92
N SER A 529 -12.18 -11.01 14.04
CA SER A 529 -12.85 -12.30 14.15
C SER A 529 -13.41 -12.51 15.55
N ILE A 530 -14.68 -12.90 15.64
CA ILE A 530 -15.33 -13.35 16.87
C ILE A 530 -15.22 -14.88 16.90
N PHE A 531 -14.82 -15.44 18.04
CA PHE A 531 -14.69 -16.89 18.26
C PHE A 531 -15.83 -17.37 19.16
N GLY A 532 -16.23 -18.65 19.03
CA GLY A 532 -17.27 -19.25 19.88
C GLY A 532 -18.72 -18.96 19.48
N VAL A 533 -18.99 -18.64 18.20
CA VAL A 533 -20.36 -18.46 17.70
C VAL A 533 -20.85 -19.77 17.05
N GLU A 534 -21.75 -20.48 17.72
CA GLU A 534 -22.24 -21.80 17.30
C GLU A 534 -23.32 -21.74 16.21
N GLU A 535 -24.19 -20.72 16.24
CA GLU A 535 -25.25 -20.51 15.25
C GLU A 535 -25.43 -19.02 14.94
N VAL A 536 -25.81 -18.70 13.70
CA VAL A 536 -26.22 -17.35 13.29
C VAL A 536 -27.48 -17.41 12.45
N PHE A 537 -28.48 -16.60 12.81
CA PHE A 537 -29.72 -16.42 12.07
C PHE A 537 -29.78 -15.03 11.43
N LEU A 538 -29.92 -14.97 10.10
CA LEU A 538 -30.20 -13.73 9.38
C LEU A 538 -31.66 -13.72 8.92
N LEU A 539 -32.49 -12.93 9.60
CA LEU A 539 -33.89 -12.73 9.24
C LEU A 539 -34.00 -11.86 7.98
N ARG A 540 -34.67 -12.36 6.93
CA ARG A 540 -35.04 -11.59 5.74
C ARG A 540 -36.35 -10.84 5.98
N ALA A 541 -36.58 -9.77 5.21
CA ALA A 541 -37.85 -9.02 5.25
C ALA A 541 -39.07 -9.87 4.88
N ASP A 542 -38.85 -10.97 4.15
CA ASP A 542 -39.87 -11.90 3.68
C ASP A 542 -40.31 -12.95 4.75
N GLY A 543 -39.86 -12.80 6.00
CA GLY A 543 -40.19 -13.71 7.12
C GLY A 543 -39.37 -15.02 7.18
N SER A 544 -38.56 -15.29 6.15
CA SER A 544 -37.64 -16.43 6.11
C SER A 544 -36.32 -16.15 6.85
N ALA A 545 -35.70 -17.19 7.41
CA ALA A 545 -34.44 -17.12 8.13
C ALA A 545 -33.32 -17.86 7.38
N LEU A 546 -32.21 -17.17 7.14
CA LEU A 546 -30.93 -17.78 6.75
C LEU A 546 -30.25 -18.33 8.00
N HIS A 547 -30.12 -19.65 8.11
CA HIS A 547 -29.44 -20.34 9.20
C HIS A 547 -27.99 -20.67 8.81
N PHE A 548 -27.04 -20.38 9.69
CA PHE A 548 -25.65 -20.78 9.58
C PHE A 548 -25.23 -21.54 10.83
N HIS A 549 -24.86 -22.81 10.70
CA HIS A 549 -24.29 -23.62 11.77
C HIS A 549 -22.75 -23.51 11.75
N ASN A 550 -22.14 -23.19 12.89
CA ASN A 550 -20.71 -22.96 13.12
C ASN A 550 -20.01 -22.02 12.10
N PRO A 551 -20.54 -20.81 11.83
CA PRO A 551 -19.93 -19.87 10.89
C PRO A 551 -18.70 -19.15 11.45
N LYS A 552 -17.78 -18.77 10.57
CA LYS A 552 -16.71 -17.80 10.90
C LYS A 552 -17.25 -16.38 10.77
N VAL A 553 -17.41 -15.71 11.91
CA VAL A 553 -17.93 -14.34 12.00
C VAL A 553 -16.77 -13.35 12.17
N GLN A 554 -16.79 -12.26 11.38
CA GLN A 554 -15.94 -11.09 11.58
C GLN A 554 -16.82 -9.84 11.72
N ALA A 555 -16.52 -8.99 12.70
CA ALA A 555 -17.27 -7.77 12.97
C ALA A 555 -16.36 -6.54 12.88
N ALA A 556 -16.87 -5.47 12.27
CA ALA A 556 -16.30 -4.13 12.33
C ALA A 556 -17.33 -3.19 13.00
N PRO A 557 -17.33 -3.07 14.34
CA PRO A 557 -18.31 -2.25 15.07
C PRO A 557 -18.28 -0.77 14.65
N SER A 558 -17.09 -0.24 14.36
CA SER A 558 -16.89 1.12 13.84
C SER A 558 -17.54 1.40 12.48
N ALA A 559 -17.96 0.36 11.76
CA ALA A 559 -18.61 0.44 10.46
C ALA A 559 -20.01 -0.23 10.45
N ASN A 560 -20.55 -0.64 11.60
CA ASN A 560 -21.80 -1.42 11.73
C ASN A 560 -21.89 -2.57 10.70
N THR A 561 -20.77 -3.26 10.45
CA THR A 561 -20.68 -4.29 9.39
C THR A 561 -20.27 -5.63 9.99
N TYR A 562 -21.10 -6.64 9.77
CA TYR A 562 -20.81 -8.05 10.09
C TYR A 562 -20.56 -8.84 8.82
N VAL A 563 -19.60 -9.75 8.86
CA VAL A 563 -19.20 -10.61 7.75
C VAL A 563 -19.21 -12.05 8.24
N ILE A 564 -20.21 -12.79 7.78
CA ILE A 564 -20.46 -14.19 8.15
C ILE A 564 -19.98 -15.05 6.99
N THR A 565 -19.11 -16.02 7.27
CA THR A 565 -18.59 -16.97 6.28
C THR A 565 -18.84 -18.40 6.75
N GLY A 566 -19.71 -19.11 6.05
CA GLY A 566 -20.16 -20.46 6.38
C GLY A 566 -21.12 -20.99 5.31
N ALA A 567 -21.51 -22.25 5.42
CA ALA A 567 -22.64 -22.78 4.65
C ALA A 567 -23.95 -22.19 5.19
N ALA A 568 -24.88 -21.89 4.30
CA ALA A 568 -26.15 -21.24 4.62
C ALA A 568 -27.32 -22.13 4.24
N GLU A 569 -28.26 -22.31 5.15
CA GLU A 569 -29.51 -23.03 4.95
C GLU A 569 -30.69 -22.05 4.98
N ASP A 570 -31.52 -22.04 3.95
CA ASP A 570 -32.75 -21.24 3.95
C ASP A 570 -33.85 -22.00 4.71
N LYS A 571 -34.20 -21.54 5.91
CA LYS A 571 -35.31 -22.07 6.72
C LYS A 571 -36.54 -21.16 6.57
N PRO A 572 -37.66 -21.61 5.99
CA PRO A 572 -38.78 -20.73 5.62
C PRO A 572 -39.59 -20.20 6.82
N ASN A 573 -39.64 -20.94 7.93
CA ASN A 573 -40.41 -20.57 9.12
C ASN A 573 -39.50 -20.13 10.28
N ALA A 574 -39.25 -18.82 10.42
CA ALA A 574 -38.44 -18.26 11.51
C ALA A 574 -39.06 -18.48 12.91
N GLY A 575 -40.39 -18.60 13.01
CA GLY A 575 -41.12 -18.70 14.29
C GLY A 575 -40.88 -19.98 15.09
N ALA A 576 -40.31 -21.03 14.48
CA ALA A 576 -40.02 -22.30 15.16
C ALA A 576 -38.59 -22.42 15.73
N LEU A 577 -37.72 -21.42 15.48
CA LEU A 577 -36.26 -21.53 15.68
C LEU A 577 -35.69 -20.69 16.82
N LEU A 578 -36.49 -19.86 17.48
CA LEU A 578 -36.13 -19.37 18.81
C LEU A 578 -36.79 -20.27 19.86
N GLY A 579 -36.00 -20.74 20.84
CA GLY A 579 -36.46 -21.47 22.03
C GLY A 579 -37.30 -20.63 23.02
N VAL A 580 -38.11 -19.68 22.52
CA VAL A 580 -38.95 -18.76 23.29
C VAL A 580 -40.19 -19.44 23.89
N ARG A 581 -40.37 -20.75 23.65
CA ARG A 581 -41.39 -21.59 24.31
C ARG A 581 -41.24 -21.62 25.85
N GLY A 582 -40.08 -21.24 26.39
CA GLY A 582 -39.86 -21.08 27.84
C GLY A 582 -39.99 -19.65 28.38
N LEU A 583 -40.09 -18.62 27.53
CA LEU A 583 -40.00 -17.21 27.96
C LEU A 583 -41.30 -16.39 27.78
N LEU A 584 -42.25 -16.88 26.97
CA LEU A 584 -43.63 -16.40 27.00
C LEU A 584 -44.51 -17.44 27.70
N GLY A 585 -45.14 -17.03 28.80
CA GLY A 585 -46.14 -17.83 29.52
C GLY A 585 -47.29 -18.25 28.59
N GLY A 586 -47.84 -19.43 28.85
CA GLY A 586 -48.69 -20.13 27.89
C GLY A 586 -49.92 -19.36 27.41
N ALA A 587 -49.99 -19.16 26.10
CA ALA A 587 -51.22 -18.87 25.37
C ALA A 587 -51.21 -19.68 24.06
N ALA A 588 -51.53 -20.97 24.16
CA ALA A 588 -51.78 -21.80 22.99
C ALA A 588 -53.15 -21.40 22.39
N GLY A 589 -53.18 -21.00 21.11
CA GLY A 589 -54.44 -20.74 20.41
C GLY A 589 -54.66 -19.32 19.89
N ALA A 590 -53.66 -18.70 19.26
CA ALA A 590 -53.87 -17.61 18.30
C ALA A 590 -52.72 -17.54 17.29
N LEU A 591 -53.04 -17.13 16.06
CA LEU A 591 -52.09 -16.78 14.98
C LEU A 591 -51.40 -17.96 14.26
N GLU A 592 -52.19 -18.83 13.63
CA GLU A 592 -51.84 -19.20 12.25
C GLU A 592 -51.89 -17.92 11.38
N GLY A 593 -50.86 -17.68 10.57
CA GLY A 593 -50.88 -16.66 9.53
C GLY A 593 -50.83 -15.20 9.98
N ALA A 594 -49.73 -14.77 10.61
CA ALA A 594 -49.42 -13.34 10.73
C ALA A 594 -47.95 -13.03 10.44
N SER A 595 -47.73 -12.10 9.50
CA SER A 595 -46.42 -11.52 9.21
C SER A 595 -45.90 -10.72 10.41
N ILE A 596 -44.61 -10.90 10.76
CA ILE A 596 -43.96 -10.13 11.82
C ILE A 596 -43.87 -8.66 11.37
N ASN A 597 -44.70 -7.80 11.98
CA ASN A 597 -44.71 -6.37 11.69
C ASN A 597 -43.42 -5.68 12.19
N PRO A 598 -42.94 -4.62 11.49
CA PRO A 598 -41.69 -3.93 11.82
C PRO A 598 -41.70 -3.22 13.19
N GLU A 599 -42.84 -3.10 13.85
CA GLU A 599 -42.94 -2.57 15.22
C GLU A 599 -42.53 -3.59 16.29
N MET A 600 -42.83 -4.88 16.12
CA MET A 600 -42.34 -5.92 17.07
C MET A 600 -40.81 -6.01 17.05
N LEU A 601 -40.18 -5.79 15.88
CA LEU A 601 -38.72 -5.74 15.77
C LEU A 601 -38.11 -4.57 16.54
N ARG A 602 -38.80 -3.41 16.57
CA ARG A 602 -38.40 -2.24 17.37
C ARG A 602 -38.58 -2.47 18.87
N GLN A 603 -39.68 -3.12 19.27
CA GLN A 603 -39.91 -3.49 20.67
C GLN A 603 -38.84 -4.46 21.19
N LEU A 604 -38.45 -5.46 20.39
CA LEU A 604 -37.33 -6.35 20.72
C LEU A 604 -35.99 -5.60 20.82
N GLN A 605 -35.69 -4.67 19.91
CA GLN A 605 -34.49 -3.82 19.99
C GLN A 605 -34.47 -2.98 21.28
N GLN A 606 -35.59 -2.35 21.63
CA GLN A 606 -35.74 -1.57 22.87
C GLN A 606 -35.59 -2.45 24.12
N HIS A 607 -36.07 -3.70 24.09
CA HIS A 607 -35.90 -4.63 25.20
C HIS A 607 -34.45 -5.07 25.39
N VAL A 608 -33.70 -5.33 24.31
CA VAL A 608 -32.26 -5.65 24.37
C VAL A 608 -31.45 -4.45 24.89
N GLU A 609 -31.76 -3.22 24.45
CA GLU A 609 -31.15 -1.99 25.00
C GLU A 609 -31.51 -1.73 26.47
N SER A 610 -32.59 -2.33 26.99
CA SER A 610 -32.93 -2.26 28.42
C SER A 610 -32.16 -3.26 29.28
N LEU A 611 -31.73 -4.39 28.70
CA LEU A 611 -30.96 -5.42 29.38
C LEU A 611 -29.49 -5.00 29.53
N SER A 612 -28.87 -4.45 28.49
CA SER A 612 -27.48 -3.94 28.57
C SER A 612 -27.32 -2.79 29.58
N LYS A 613 -28.36 -1.97 29.77
CA LYS A 613 -28.39 -0.95 30.82
C LYS A 613 -28.54 -1.53 32.24
N LYS A 614 -29.17 -2.70 32.39
CA LYS A 614 -29.23 -3.41 33.67
C LYS A 614 -27.92 -4.10 34.03
N GLU A 615 -27.18 -4.60 33.05
CA GLU A 615 -25.84 -5.17 33.27
C GLU A 615 -24.84 -4.08 33.72
N GLN A 616 -24.85 -2.90 33.08
CA GLN A 616 -24.02 -1.76 33.50
C GLN A 616 -24.38 -1.20 34.89
N GLN A 617 -25.61 -1.41 35.37
CA GLN A 617 -26.00 -1.10 36.76
C GLN A 617 -25.63 -2.20 37.77
N LYS A 618 -25.17 -3.37 37.29
CA LYS A 618 -24.75 -4.49 38.13
C LYS A 618 -23.24 -4.45 38.40
N GLU A 619 -22.43 -4.18 37.37
CA GLU A 619 -20.98 -3.95 37.54
C GLU A 619 -20.70 -2.78 38.51
N ALA A 620 -21.46 -1.68 38.42
CA ALA A 620 -21.36 -0.55 39.34
C ALA A 620 -21.83 -0.82 40.79
N LYS A 621 -22.18 -2.08 41.11
CA LYS A 621 -22.62 -2.52 42.43
C LYS A 621 -21.77 -3.65 43.02
N GLU A 622 -20.81 -4.19 42.27
CA GLU A 622 -19.90 -5.25 42.73
C GLU A 622 -18.51 -4.68 43.13
N GLU A 623 -18.19 -3.40 42.86
CA GLU A 623 -16.97 -2.72 43.35
C GLU A 623 -17.11 -2.09 44.76
N ALA A 624 -18.13 -2.48 45.54
CA ALA A 624 -18.46 -1.81 46.83
C ALA A 624 -18.46 -2.71 48.08
N ASP A 625 -18.41 -4.05 47.93
CA ASP A 625 -18.57 -5.01 49.03
C ASP A 625 -17.49 -6.11 48.98
N ASP A 626 -16.21 -5.75 49.15
CA ASP A 626 -15.09 -6.70 49.32
C ASP A 626 -14.12 -6.19 50.41
N ASP A 627 -14.66 -5.99 51.62
CA ASP A 627 -13.88 -5.66 52.82
C ASP A 627 -13.05 -6.88 53.28
N VAL A 628 -11.72 -6.72 53.24
CA VAL A 628 -10.76 -7.72 53.72
C VAL A 628 -10.71 -7.71 55.25
N PRO A 629 -10.93 -8.85 55.94
CA PRO A 629 -10.77 -8.92 57.39
C PRO A 629 -9.29 -8.93 57.80
N ASP A 630 -8.94 -8.11 58.79
CA ASP A 630 -7.57 -7.99 59.32
C ASP A 630 -7.03 -9.31 59.89
N LEU A 631 -5.81 -9.67 59.48
CA LEU A 631 -5.02 -10.72 60.11
C LEU A 631 -4.06 -10.11 61.13
N VAL A 632 -4.38 -10.25 62.41
CA VAL A 632 -3.45 -10.02 63.52
C VAL A 632 -3.54 -11.21 64.47
N ASP A 633 -2.50 -12.04 64.50
CA ASP A 633 -1.78 -12.36 65.75
C ASP A 633 -0.45 -13.07 65.45
N ASN A 634 0.52 -12.90 66.35
CA ASN A 634 1.94 -13.05 66.05
C ASN A 634 2.44 -14.52 66.10
N PHE A 635 3.18 -14.94 65.07
CA PHE A 635 3.88 -16.24 65.05
C PHE A 635 5.36 -16.18 65.47
N GLU A 636 5.88 -15.02 65.89
CA GLU A 636 7.30 -14.87 66.29
C GLU A 636 7.60 -15.23 67.76
N GLU A 637 6.59 -15.50 68.60
CA GLU A 637 6.79 -15.89 70.02
C GLU A 637 6.95 -17.41 70.23
N ALA A 638 6.67 -18.25 69.23
CA ALA A 638 6.79 -19.71 69.32
C ALA A 638 8.21 -20.27 69.05
N ALA A 639 9.24 -19.40 69.01
CA ALA A 639 10.62 -19.75 68.64
C ALA A 639 11.66 -19.50 69.76
N LYS A 640 11.21 -19.45 71.03
CA LYS A 640 12.08 -19.27 72.22
C LYS A 640 11.67 -20.14 73.42
N GLU A 641 11.47 -21.43 73.19
CA GLU A 641 11.70 -22.51 74.17
C GLU A 641 12.46 -23.66 73.49
#